data_AF-A0A254S0K2-F1
#
_entry.id   AF-A0A254S0K2-F1
#
_cell.length_a   1.000
_cell.length_b   1.000
_cell.length_c   1.000
_cell.angle_alpha   90.00
_cell.angle_beta   90.00
_cell.angle_gamma   90.00
#
_symmetry.space_group_name_H-M   'P 1'
#
loop_
_entity.id
_entity.type
_entity.pdbx_description
1 polymer ?
#
loop_
_entity_poly.entity_id
_entity_poly.type
_entity_poly.pdbx_seq_one_letter_code
_entity_poly.pdbx_strand_id
1 'polypeptide(L)'
;MKLFSSLKNFSMARKMTALSMFLCVNALAGFDLAPFQSYVDSVVPGSRFGLSIRSVKSGVELGQIRGSEKFTPASTLKTLTTATALHFLPLDYEPKTEISLLGSIQKNKGMDGYDLKPVFVGTVNVRGEGDPNFSGRYYADPFDALYAMADSIKSLGIDTIRGNLNLDTSYYTGPWKAEHWRKNFYDAWYGAEIAPLNFNDNCTMIRFKPGAKPGDRAIAEIVPDVGYVVLKNELQTVKGRSKRWTWALDPVRPEIVLGGTIGTSIDSNQLVLPVRNPVAYFRAALMHAFKEKGLSYVPDSTVTPGIEIKKFTFSAAPLLSILDEINQRSQNFHAEALFRNLGAQMAGEGSVEGGKAMERKFLAEMGIDSTHFEVWDGCGLSPKNKLLPSTETLLLTKMARHPKGSYYINSFAGPGAGTGSKRQLENPYPWLTRFKTGFIGEAHALVGYVFPMDGDTLALAMYLNDTGKNPDAKLKDVLDTLWTRIVMQTNDSYASLMEMKSLWLSARHIKPFHERLDYFSKAMIGKPYLLAAMGESYLDTIENKPLVNMDSVNCVTYLEHALAMARAADEDSIFNTLQRIRYYKGIIDFAHRKHYMIVDWVNGSKYARVLPLPGDTIIQRTMPKKEFFKAKGITRKRDDEPTDLRYLPYDKAMVLMSRAYEGPFTVVGIAFVAKSEKIDVTHTGFVVLRPGQLPQLRHASSLQKQVVEVPLTDYLESRRGKLPGIVLFEFIPQ
;
A
#
# COMPACT_ATOMS: atom_id res chain seq x y z
N MET A 1 -60.05 59.29 -14.41
CA MET A 1 -60.55 60.11 -13.28
C MET A 1 -61.69 59.32 -12.64
N LYS A 2 -61.64 59.05 -11.33
CA LYS A 2 -62.45 58.09 -10.54
C LYS A 2 -61.89 56.66 -10.56
N LEU A 3 -61.36 56.10 -9.46
CA LEU A 3 -61.87 55.86 -8.10
C LEU A 3 -62.84 54.66 -7.98
N PHE A 4 -62.57 53.87 -6.93
CA PHE A 4 -63.37 52.80 -6.31
C PHE A 4 -63.43 51.49 -7.09
N SER A 5 -63.35 50.29 -6.49
CA SER A 5 -63.56 49.86 -5.11
C SER A 5 -62.96 48.45 -4.98
N SER A 6 -62.12 48.15 -3.98
CA SER A 6 -62.51 47.68 -2.63
C SER A 6 -62.88 46.17 -2.65
N LEU A 7 -62.28 45.26 -1.89
CA LEU A 7 -62.18 45.09 -0.42
C LEU A 7 -61.45 43.74 -0.23
N LYS A 8 -60.77 43.37 0.85
CA LYS A 8 -60.79 43.74 2.28
C LYS A 8 -59.56 43.03 2.90
N ASN A 9 -58.73 43.74 3.66
CA ASN A 9 -58.59 43.64 5.14
C ASN A 9 -57.91 42.34 5.63
N PHE A 10 -56.90 42.29 6.50
CA PHE A 10 -56.30 43.17 7.52
C PHE A 10 -54.85 42.64 7.73
N SER A 11 -53.81 43.47 7.73
CA SER A 11 -53.26 44.21 8.87
C SER A 11 -52.36 43.40 9.83
N MET A 12 -51.08 43.73 9.70
CA MET A 12 -50.07 43.91 10.76
C MET A 12 -49.45 42.72 11.52
N ALA A 13 -48.13 42.74 11.38
CA ALA A 13 -47.12 42.57 12.42
C ALA A 13 -46.59 41.17 12.69
N ARG A 14 -45.26 41.09 12.53
CA ARG A 14 -44.32 40.09 13.07
C ARG A 14 -44.51 38.67 12.54
N LYS A 15 -43.61 38.30 11.63
CA LYS A 15 -42.82 37.08 11.76
C LYS A 15 -41.52 37.26 11.00
N MET A 16 -40.42 37.42 11.74
CA MET A 16 -39.10 36.98 11.30
C MET A 16 -39.25 35.51 10.92
N THR A 17 -39.35 35.21 9.64
CA THR A 17 -39.12 33.86 9.13
C THR A 17 -37.62 33.66 9.12
N ALA A 18 -37.08 33.28 10.28
CA ALA A 18 -35.83 32.55 10.37
C ALA A 18 -36.06 31.21 9.67
N LEU A 19 -35.89 31.21 8.35
CA LEU A 19 -35.70 29.99 7.58
C LEU A 19 -34.27 29.53 7.91
N SER A 20 -34.12 28.85 9.03
CA SER A 20 -32.89 28.17 9.42
C SER A 20 -32.65 27.03 8.42
N MET A 21 -32.10 27.38 7.25
CA MET A 21 -31.26 26.44 6.52
C MET A 21 -30.13 26.07 7.46
N PHE A 22 -30.21 24.86 8.03
CA PHE A 22 -29.06 24.12 8.50
C PHE A 22 -28.15 23.85 7.29
N LEU A 23 -27.47 24.89 6.83
CA LEU A 23 -26.19 24.76 6.17
C LEU A 23 -25.24 24.27 7.27
N CYS A 24 -25.08 22.95 7.38
CA CYS A 24 -23.79 22.40 7.78
C CYS A 24 -22.76 22.86 6.74
N VAL A 25 -22.33 24.11 6.86
CA VAL A 25 -21.03 24.52 6.37
C VAL A 25 -20.06 23.75 7.25
N ASN A 26 -19.70 22.54 6.82
CA ASN A 26 -18.44 21.96 7.27
C ASN A 26 -17.39 22.96 6.84
N ALA A 27 -16.93 23.75 7.81
CA ALA A 27 -15.71 24.51 7.68
C ALA A 27 -14.61 23.49 7.34
N LEU A 28 -14.29 23.35 6.05
CA LEU A 28 -12.95 22.95 5.65
C LEU A 28 -12.05 24.13 6.05
N ALA A 29 -11.76 24.24 7.34
CA ALA A 29 -10.71 25.12 7.83
C ALA A 29 -9.44 24.70 7.08
N GLY A 30 -8.86 25.61 6.31
CA GLY A 30 -7.56 25.38 5.70
C GLY A 30 -6.53 25.05 6.78
N PHE A 31 -5.49 24.31 6.42
CA PHE A 31 -4.39 24.06 7.35
C PHE A 31 -3.70 25.39 7.70
N ASP A 32 -3.48 25.67 8.98
CA ASP A 32 -2.53 26.72 9.36
C ASP A 32 -1.11 26.22 9.09
N LEU A 33 -0.52 26.72 8.01
CA LEU A 33 0.79 26.29 7.52
C LEU A 33 1.93 27.20 8.00
N ALA A 34 1.65 28.31 8.68
CA ALA A 34 2.71 29.18 9.21
C ALA A 34 3.65 28.44 10.19
N PRO A 35 3.16 27.59 11.11
CA PRO A 35 4.04 26.79 11.99
C PRO A 35 4.90 25.76 11.25
N PHE A 36 4.49 25.33 10.06
CA PHE A 36 5.25 24.38 9.24
C PHE A 36 6.48 25.08 8.65
N GLN A 37 6.30 26.24 8.00
CA GLN A 37 7.39 27.02 7.46
C GLN A 37 8.39 27.44 8.54
N SER A 38 7.89 27.98 9.67
CA SER A 38 8.74 28.37 10.81
C SER A 38 9.55 27.21 11.37
N TYR A 39 9.00 26.00 11.40
CA TYR A 39 9.73 24.81 11.84
C TYR A 39 10.87 24.47 10.86
N VAL A 40 10.62 24.48 9.55
CA VAL A 40 11.67 24.26 8.55
C VAL A 40 12.78 25.30 8.68
N ASP A 41 12.43 26.58 8.77
CA ASP A 41 13.39 27.68 8.84
C ASP A 41 14.29 27.57 10.09
N SER A 42 13.75 27.08 11.21
CA SER A 42 14.52 26.87 12.44
C SER A 42 15.44 25.64 12.42
N VAL A 43 15.03 24.56 11.74
CA VAL A 43 15.71 23.27 11.80
C VAL A 43 16.70 23.10 10.64
N VAL A 44 16.35 23.54 9.44
CA VAL A 44 17.17 23.41 8.21
C VAL A 44 17.22 24.73 7.45
N PRO A 45 17.82 25.78 8.05
CA PRO A 45 17.82 27.14 7.52
C PRO A 45 18.39 27.19 6.10
N GLY A 46 17.83 28.09 5.29
CA GLY A 46 18.21 28.30 3.88
C GLY A 46 17.62 27.28 2.90
N SER A 47 17.00 26.20 3.39
CA SER A 47 16.29 25.24 2.52
C SER A 47 15.02 25.86 1.97
N ARG A 48 14.73 25.63 0.68
CA ARG A 48 13.47 26.02 0.06
C ARG A 48 12.42 24.93 0.29
N PHE A 49 11.31 25.27 0.94
CA PHE A 49 10.24 24.34 1.30
C PHE A 49 9.01 24.49 0.41
N GLY A 50 8.52 23.38 -0.11
CA GLY A 50 7.26 23.26 -0.84
C GLY A 50 6.33 22.25 -0.17
N LEU A 51 5.06 22.59 -0.05
CA LEU A 51 4.01 21.75 0.53
C LEU A 51 2.71 21.94 -0.24
N SER A 52 1.98 20.85 -0.47
CA SER A 52 0.57 20.88 -0.86
C SER A 52 -0.19 19.78 -0.13
N ILE A 53 -1.42 20.08 0.30
CA ILE A 53 -2.35 19.15 0.95
C ILE A 53 -3.67 19.22 0.20
N ARG A 54 -4.19 18.08 -0.28
CA ARG A 54 -5.42 18.03 -1.07
C ARG A 54 -6.37 16.95 -0.55
N SER A 55 -7.63 17.31 -0.36
CA SER A 55 -8.70 16.35 -0.05
C SER A 55 -8.94 15.44 -1.26
N VAL A 56 -8.89 14.14 -1.07
CA VAL A 56 -9.21 13.15 -2.11
C VAL A 56 -10.71 13.06 -2.29
N LYS A 57 -11.55 13.33 -1.29
CA LYS A 57 -13.01 13.30 -1.44
C LYS A 57 -13.55 14.48 -2.22
N SER A 58 -13.13 15.70 -1.90
CA SER A 58 -13.60 16.93 -2.56
C SER A 58 -12.75 17.32 -3.77
N GLY A 59 -11.46 16.98 -3.78
CA GLY A 59 -10.49 17.43 -4.77
C GLY A 59 -9.91 18.83 -4.49
N VAL A 60 -10.40 19.51 -3.44
CA VAL A 60 -9.97 20.85 -3.05
C VAL A 60 -8.58 20.80 -2.41
N GLU A 61 -7.71 21.74 -2.78
CA GLU A 61 -6.44 21.97 -2.10
C GLU A 61 -6.71 22.69 -0.76
N LEU A 62 -6.42 22.02 0.34
CA LEU A 62 -6.71 22.47 1.70
C LEU A 62 -5.64 23.42 2.25
N GLY A 63 -4.44 23.40 1.65
CA GLY A 63 -3.34 24.29 2.02
C GLY A 63 -2.11 24.03 1.15
N GLN A 64 -1.31 25.07 0.95
CA GLN A 64 -0.02 24.98 0.25
C GLN A 64 1.00 25.98 0.79
N ILE A 65 2.28 25.61 0.66
CA ILE A 65 3.43 26.51 0.73
C ILE A 65 4.19 26.33 -0.58
N ARG A 66 4.32 27.40 -1.38
CA ARG A 66 5.00 27.37 -2.70
C ARG A 66 4.49 26.24 -3.62
N GLY A 67 3.21 25.88 -3.50
CA GLY A 67 2.60 24.76 -4.22
C GLY A 67 2.58 24.94 -5.74
N SER A 68 2.61 26.19 -6.20
CA SER A 68 2.66 26.57 -7.62
C SER A 68 4.07 26.90 -8.13
N GLU A 69 5.13 26.64 -7.34
CA GLU A 69 6.51 26.82 -7.78
C GLU A 69 7.16 25.47 -8.13
N LYS A 70 8.18 25.50 -9.00
CA LYS A 70 8.89 24.30 -9.45
C LYS A 70 9.90 23.80 -8.40
N PHE A 71 9.82 22.51 -8.08
CA PHE A 71 10.73 21.77 -7.21
C PHE A 71 11.37 20.58 -7.93
N THR A 72 12.58 20.21 -7.52
CA THR A 72 13.24 19.00 -8.02
C THR A 72 12.66 17.80 -7.28
N PRO A 73 11.99 16.85 -7.96
CA PRO A 73 11.25 15.81 -7.26
C PRO A 73 12.12 14.70 -6.68
N ALA A 74 13.32 14.51 -7.23
CA ALA A 74 14.08 13.29 -7.02
C ALA A 74 13.20 12.05 -7.35
N SER A 75 13.36 10.95 -6.61
CA SER A 75 12.59 9.71 -6.82
C SER A 75 11.08 9.82 -6.60
N THR A 76 10.51 10.96 -6.20
CA THR A 76 9.05 11.09 -6.21
C THR A 76 8.51 11.22 -7.63
N LEU A 77 9.31 11.56 -8.65
CA LEU A 77 8.87 11.54 -10.05
C LEU A 77 8.32 10.17 -10.50
N LYS A 78 8.79 9.09 -9.86
CA LYS A 78 8.29 7.73 -10.09
C LYS A 78 6.78 7.59 -9.86
N THR A 79 6.14 8.47 -9.10
CA THR A 79 4.68 8.51 -8.95
C THR A 79 4.02 8.73 -10.30
N LEU A 80 4.51 9.66 -11.12
CA LEU A 80 4.03 9.90 -12.47
C LEU A 80 4.28 8.71 -13.40
N THR A 81 5.48 8.15 -13.40
CA THR A 81 5.84 7.01 -14.25
C THR A 81 5.00 5.78 -13.92
N THR A 82 4.82 5.49 -12.62
CA THR A 82 4.01 4.34 -12.18
C THR A 82 2.51 4.55 -12.36
N ALA A 83 2.02 5.79 -12.21
CA ALA A 83 0.63 6.14 -12.52
C ALA A 83 0.33 5.96 -14.01
N THR A 84 1.21 6.46 -14.87
CA THR A 84 1.13 6.33 -16.33
C THR A 84 1.14 4.86 -16.74
N ALA A 85 2.03 4.06 -16.14
CA ALA A 85 2.11 2.64 -16.40
C ALA A 85 0.83 1.90 -16.04
N LEU A 86 0.34 2.14 -14.82
CA LEU A 86 -0.86 1.49 -14.31
C LEU A 86 -2.11 1.89 -15.11
N HIS A 87 -2.14 3.11 -15.63
CA HIS A 87 -3.24 3.58 -16.46
C HIS A 87 -3.30 2.83 -17.79
N PHE A 88 -2.21 2.79 -18.55
CA PHE A 88 -2.20 2.23 -19.90
C PHE A 88 -1.99 0.72 -19.99
N LEU A 89 -1.18 0.13 -19.09
CA LEU A 89 -0.84 -1.29 -19.17
C LEU A 89 -1.83 -2.15 -18.37
N PRO A 90 -2.09 -3.39 -18.83
CA PRO A 90 -2.84 -4.35 -18.05
C PRO A 90 -2.03 -4.80 -16.81
N LEU A 91 -2.71 -5.26 -15.75
CA LEU A 91 -2.07 -5.57 -14.45
C LEU A 91 -1.11 -6.77 -14.53
N ASP A 92 -1.35 -7.65 -15.50
CA ASP A 92 -0.56 -8.83 -15.87
C ASP A 92 0.41 -8.54 -17.03
N TYR A 93 0.67 -7.28 -17.35
CA TYR A 93 1.72 -6.92 -18.31
C TYR A 93 3.07 -7.43 -17.85
N GLU A 94 3.79 -8.11 -18.73
CA GLU A 94 5.10 -8.70 -18.52
C GLU A 94 6.01 -8.37 -19.72
N PRO A 95 7.15 -7.68 -19.53
CA PRO A 95 8.12 -7.51 -20.59
C PRO A 95 8.69 -8.88 -21.01
N LYS A 96 8.74 -9.13 -22.32
CA LYS A 96 9.14 -10.44 -22.84
C LYS A 96 10.63 -10.49 -23.18
N THR A 97 11.22 -11.67 -23.00
CA THR A 97 12.47 -12.05 -23.66
C THR A 97 12.21 -13.27 -24.51
N GLU A 98 12.51 -13.19 -25.80
CA GLU A 98 12.25 -14.26 -26.77
C GLU A 98 13.57 -14.85 -27.28
N ILE A 99 13.58 -16.17 -27.47
CA ILE A 99 14.66 -16.89 -28.13
C ILE A 99 14.10 -17.63 -29.35
N SER A 100 14.59 -17.26 -30.53
CA SER A 100 14.23 -17.87 -31.81
C SER A 100 15.40 -18.65 -32.37
N LEU A 101 15.12 -19.85 -32.87
CA LEU A 101 16.08 -20.73 -33.55
C LEU A 101 15.85 -20.65 -35.06
N LEU A 102 16.75 -19.98 -35.78
CA LEU A 102 16.71 -19.80 -37.23
C LEU A 102 17.72 -20.72 -37.92
N GLY A 103 17.30 -21.89 -38.38
CA GLY A 103 18.23 -22.90 -38.88
C GLY A 103 17.63 -24.28 -39.00
N SER A 104 18.43 -25.31 -38.72
CA SER A 104 18.01 -26.71 -38.79
C SER A 104 18.62 -27.54 -37.67
N ILE A 105 17.94 -28.62 -37.28
CA ILE A 105 18.45 -29.60 -36.33
C ILE A 105 19.05 -30.76 -37.14
N GLN A 106 20.35 -30.96 -37.01
CA GLN A 106 21.09 -32.03 -37.67
C GLN A 106 21.24 -33.21 -36.72
N LYS A 107 20.76 -34.38 -37.15
CA LYS A 107 21.01 -35.65 -36.46
C LYS A 107 22.28 -36.24 -37.02
N ASN A 108 23.27 -36.47 -36.16
CA ASN A 108 24.53 -37.09 -36.54
C ASN A 108 24.55 -38.54 -36.07
N LYS A 109 25.09 -39.44 -36.89
CA LYS A 109 25.42 -40.81 -36.47
C LYS A 109 26.90 -40.86 -36.09
N GLY A 110 27.21 -41.49 -34.96
CA GLY A 110 28.58 -41.77 -34.57
C GLY A 110 29.24 -42.77 -35.53
N MET A 111 30.59 -42.75 -35.59
CA MET A 111 31.38 -43.73 -36.37
C MET A 111 31.14 -45.18 -35.93
N ASP A 112 30.64 -45.38 -34.71
CA ASP A 112 30.29 -46.63 -34.05
C ASP A 112 28.81 -47.02 -34.17
N GLY A 113 28.01 -46.23 -34.90
CA GLY A 113 26.59 -46.52 -35.15
C GLY A 113 25.63 -46.06 -34.04
N TYR A 114 26.11 -45.44 -32.96
CA TYR A 114 25.26 -44.83 -31.93
C TYR A 114 24.75 -43.44 -32.36
N ASP A 115 23.53 -43.09 -31.93
CA ASP A 115 22.97 -41.76 -32.18
C ASP A 115 23.76 -40.71 -31.40
N LEU A 116 24.41 -39.79 -32.11
CA LEU A 116 24.93 -38.58 -31.48
C LEU A 116 23.75 -37.66 -31.16
N LYS A 117 23.90 -36.89 -30.08
CA LYS A 117 22.88 -35.91 -29.73
C LYS A 117 22.74 -34.87 -30.86
N PRO A 118 21.49 -34.47 -31.18
CA PRO A 118 21.21 -33.48 -32.22
C PRO A 118 21.97 -32.15 -32.03
N VAL A 119 22.49 -31.62 -33.13
CA VAL A 119 23.13 -30.30 -33.19
C VAL A 119 22.22 -29.32 -33.91
N PHE A 120 21.94 -28.18 -33.31
CA PHE A 120 21.31 -27.07 -34.02
C PHE A 120 22.36 -26.30 -34.81
N VAL A 121 22.17 -26.16 -36.12
CA VAL A 121 23.02 -25.36 -37.00
C VAL A 121 22.20 -24.18 -37.52
N GLY A 122 22.55 -22.97 -37.08
CA GLY A 122 21.81 -21.76 -37.44
C GLY A 122 22.15 -20.54 -36.58
N THR A 123 21.22 -19.58 -36.56
CA THR A 123 21.28 -18.40 -35.71
C THR A 123 20.30 -18.54 -34.55
N VAL A 124 20.81 -18.36 -33.33
CA VAL A 124 19.98 -18.14 -32.14
C VAL A 124 19.78 -16.64 -32.00
N ASN A 125 18.56 -16.16 -32.20
CA ASN A 125 18.20 -14.77 -31.98
C ASN A 125 17.59 -14.61 -30.60
N VAL A 126 18.16 -13.75 -29.75
CA VAL A 126 17.61 -13.39 -28.45
C VAL A 126 17.17 -11.93 -28.49
N ARG A 127 15.88 -11.71 -28.30
CA ARG A 127 15.26 -10.38 -28.29
C ARG A 127 14.70 -10.09 -26.91
N GLY A 128 15.06 -8.96 -26.32
CA GLY A 128 14.54 -8.54 -25.02
C GLY A 128 13.68 -7.30 -25.11
N GLU A 129 12.67 -7.22 -24.26
CA GLU A 129 11.81 -6.04 -24.07
C GLU A 129 12.19 -5.24 -22.81
N GLY A 130 13.41 -5.41 -22.30
CA GLY A 130 13.91 -4.69 -21.14
C GLY A 130 13.30 -5.13 -19.81
N ASP A 131 13.05 -6.43 -19.63
CA ASP A 131 12.61 -6.97 -18.33
C ASP A 131 13.66 -6.68 -17.24
N PRO A 132 13.34 -5.90 -16.20
CA PRO A 132 14.30 -5.62 -15.13
C PRO A 132 14.43 -6.76 -14.12
N ASN A 133 13.56 -7.77 -14.16
CA ASN A 133 13.44 -8.79 -13.13
C ASN A 133 14.26 -10.06 -13.40
N PHE A 134 15.13 -10.05 -14.41
CA PHE A 134 16.19 -11.07 -14.59
C PHE A 134 17.28 -10.82 -13.54
N SER A 135 16.93 -10.95 -12.26
CA SER A 135 17.67 -10.39 -11.13
C SER A 135 17.45 -11.17 -9.84
N GLY A 136 18.50 -11.23 -9.02
CA GLY A 136 18.46 -11.81 -7.67
C GLY A 136 17.63 -10.99 -6.65
N ARG A 137 17.01 -9.88 -7.08
CA ARG A 137 16.05 -9.13 -6.26
C ARG A 137 14.70 -9.83 -6.14
N TYR A 138 14.28 -10.50 -7.21
CA TYR A 138 12.98 -11.15 -7.30
C TYR A 138 13.12 -12.67 -7.15
N TYR A 139 14.15 -13.25 -7.75
CA TYR A 139 14.45 -14.68 -7.65
C TYR A 139 15.57 -14.97 -6.68
N ALA A 140 15.58 -16.19 -6.14
CA ALA A 140 16.68 -16.66 -5.31
C ALA A 140 17.97 -16.78 -6.13
N ASP A 141 17.85 -17.10 -7.41
CA ASP A 141 18.95 -17.21 -8.36
C ASP A 141 18.73 -16.27 -9.57
N PRO A 142 19.64 -15.30 -9.83
CA PRO A 142 19.52 -14.41 -10.99
C PRO A 142 19.53 -15.15 -12.34
N PHE A 143 19.97 -16.41 -12.40
CA PHE A 143 20.05 -17.20 -13.63
C PHE A 143 18.75 -17.96 -13.97
N ASP A 144 17.74 -17.98 -13.11
CA ASP A 144 16.52 -18.82 -13.28
C ASP A 144 15.92 -18.74 -14.70
N ALA A 145 15.72 -17.53 -15.23
CA ALA A 145 15.19 -17.33 -16.57
C ALA A 145 16.15 -17.79 -17.69
N LEU A 146 17.47 -17.59 -17.50
CA LEU A 146 18.49 -18.00 -18.47
C LEU A 146 18.66 -19.54 -18.50
N TYR A 147 18.51 -20.18 -17.34
CA TYR A 147 18.43 -21.63 -17.22
C TYR A 147 17.21 -22.18 -17.94
N ALA A 148 16.04 -21.56 -17.79
CA ALA A 148 14.83 -21.95 -18.51
C ALA A 148 14.99 -21.81 -20.03
N MET A 149 15.72 -20.79 -20.51
CA MET A 149 16.07 -20.65 -21.94
C MET A 149 16.92 -21.82 -22.44
N ALA A 150 17.98 -22.17 -21.71
CA ALA A 150 18.85 -23.29 -22.06
C ALA A 150 18.09 -24.62 -22.07
N ASP A 151 17.30 -24.88 -21.02
CA ASP A 151 16.51 -26.10 -20.87
C ASP A 151 15.43 -26.20 -21.97
N SER A 152 14.86 -25.07 -22.40
CA SER A 152 13.89 -25.03 -23.51
C SER A 152 14.52 -25.45 -24.84
N ILE A 153 15.73 -24.99 -25.15
CA ILE A 153 16.46 -25.47 -26.33
C ILE A 153 16.77 -26.97 -26.21
N LYS A 154 17.23 -27.40 -25.03
CA LYS A 154 17.55 -28.81 -24.77
C LYS A 154 16.33 -29.73 -24.86
N SER A 155 15.13 -29.23 -24.58
CA SER A 155 13.89 -30.01 -24.71
C SER A 155 13.62 -30.49 -26.14
N LEU A 156 14.26 -29.88 -27.15
CA LEU A 156 14.22 -30.31 -28.55
C LEU A 156 15.22 -31.47 -28.85
N GLY A 157 15.91 -31.97 -27.82
CA GLY A 157 17.00 -32.94 -27.95
C GLY A 157 18.34 -32.32 -28.37
N ILE A 158 18.42 -30.99 -28.45
CA ILE A 158 19.65 -30.27 -28.83
C ILE A 158 20.59 -30.19 -27.62
N ASP A 159 21.85 -30.58 -27.78
CA ASP A 159 22.88 -30.31 -26.76
C ASP A 159 23.99 -29.39 -27.25
N THR A 160 24.00 -29.07 -28.53
CA THR A 160 25.00 -28.24 -29.18
C THR A 160 24.33 -27.26 -30.15
N ILE A 161 24.62 -25.97 -29.99
CA ILE A 161 24.31 -24.90 -30.92
C ILE A 161 25.59 -24.59 -31.70
N ARG A 162 25.54 -24.69 -33.02
CA ARG A 162 26.61 -24.26 -33.93
C ARG A 162 26.12 -23.13 -34.82
N GLY A 163 26.80 -21.99 -34.78
CA GLY A 163 26.45 -20.84 -35.61
C GLY A 163 26.52 -19.53 -34.86
N ASN A 164 25.53 -18.66 -35.05
CA ASN A 164 25.55 -17.29 -34.56
C ASN A 164 24.61 -17.09 -33.37
N LEU A 165 24.99 -16.21 -32.45
CA LEU A 165 24.12 -15.67 -31.39
C LEU A 165 23.88 -14.19 -31.68
N ASN A 166 22.68 -13.86 -32.15
CA ASN A 166 22.25 -12.49 -32.34
C ASN A 166 21.53 -11.99 -31.08
N LEU A 167 21.97 -10.84 -30.55
CA LEU A 167 21.31 -10.15 -29.45
C LEU A 167 20.59 -8.94 -30.02
N ASP A 168 19.29 -9.10 -30.25
CA ASP A 168 18.44 -8.07 -30.82
C ASP A 168 18.10 -7.01 -29.75
N THR A 169 18.69 -5.83 -29.93
CA THR A 169 18.49 -4.66 -29.08
C THR A 169 17.52 -3.63 -29.67
N SER A 170 16.85 -3.94 -30.79
CA SER A 170 16.01 -2.99 -31.52
C SER A 170 14.76 -2.51 -30.76
N TYR A 171 14.37 -3.19 -29.68
CA TYR A 171 13.22 -2.75 -28.86
C TYR A 171 13.44 -1.37 -28.23
N TYR A 172 14.69 -1.03 -27.92
CA TYR A 172 15.06 0.29 -27.43
C TYR A 172 15.95 1.00 -28.45
N THR A 173 15.69 2.28 -28.69
CA THR A 173 16.51 3.10 -29.60
C THR A 173 17.75 3.69 -28.94
N GLY A 174 17.85 3.61 -27.61
CA GLY A 174 18.94 4.17 -26.81
C GLY A 174 18.70 5.64 -26.41
N PRO A 175 19.70 6.32 -25.81
CA PRO A 175 20.97 5.76 -25.34
C PRO A 175 20.77 4.82 -24.13
N TRP A 176 21.69 3.87 -23.92
CA TRP A 176 21.66 2.98 -22.73
C TRP A 176 21.98 3.73 -21.44
N LYS A 177 22.93 4.65 -21.54
CA LYS A 177 23.28 5.56 -20.48
C LYS A 177 22.32 6.74 -20.51
N ALA A 178 21.45 6.85 -19.50
CA ALA A 178 20.52 7.97 -19.37
C ALA A 178 21.25 9.31 -19.39
N GLU A 179 20.63 10.35 -19.91
CA GLU A 179 21.25 11.67 -20.03
C GLU A 179 20.99 12.54 -18.79
N HIS A 180 21.83 13.57 -18.61
CA HIS A 180 21.67 14.59 -17.58
C HIS A 180 21.73 14.11 -16.11
N TRP A 181 22.25 12.92 -15.84
CA TRP A 181 22.61 12.54 -14.48
C TRP A 181 23.95 13.16 -14.09
N ARG A 182 24.16 13.35 -12.78
CA ARG A 182 25.47 13.78 -12.28
C ARG A 182 26.51 12.71 -12.59
N LYS A 183 27.72 13.09 -12.99
CA LYS A 183 28.77 12.17 -13.46
C LYS A 183 29.03 10.99 -12.51
N ASN A 184 29.05 11.25 -11.21
CA ASN A 184 29.29 10.24 -10.19
C ASN A 184 28.11 9.27 -9.97
N PHE A 185 26.90 9.58 -10.47
CA PHE A 185 25.76 8.68 -10.33
C PHE A 185 25.88 7.44 -11.22
N TYR A 186 26.53 7.54 -12.38
CA TYR A 186 26.77 6.40 -13.28
C TYR A 186 27.72 5.34 -12.71
N ASP A 187 28.41 5.67 -11.62
CA ASP A 187 29.35 4.78 -10.96
C ASP A 187 28.71 4.09 -9.74
N ALA A 188 27.48 4.49 -9.37
CA ALA A 188 26.70 3.86 -8.33
C ALA A 188 25.69 2.88 -8.92
N TRP A 189 25.33 1.84 -8.15
CA TRP A 189 24.38 0.80 -8.58
C TRP A 189 23.04 1.37 -9.08
N TYR A 190 22.58 2.49 -8.49
CA TYR A 190 21.33 3.13 -8.85
C TYR A 190 21.40 3.95 -10.15
N GLY A 191 22.58 4.03 -10.78
CA GLY A 191 22.81 4.69 -12.07
C GLY A 191 23.33 3.75 -13.15
N ALA A 192 23.01 2.46 -13.06
CA ALA A 192 23.33 1.46 -14.08
C ALA A 192 22.72 1.82 -15.45
N GLU A 193 23.38 1.38 -16.53
CA GLU A 193 22.89 1.53 -17.90
C GLU A 193 21.64 0.68 -18.13
N ILE A 194 20.71 1.16 -18.97
CA ILE A 194 19.41 0.54 -19.23
C ILE A 194 19.37 0.03 -20.66
N ALA A 195 19.28 -1.30 -20.82
CA ALA A 195 19.26 -1.96 -22.11
C ALA A 195 17.98 -2.81 -22.29
N PRO A 196 17.67 -3.28 -23.50
CA PRO A 196 16.55 -4.21 -23.73
C PRO A 196 16.87 -5.64 -23.28
N LEU A 197 18.15 -6.00 -23.13
CA LEU A 197 18.61 -7.27 -22.60
C LEU A 197 19.41 -6.99 -21.33
N ASN A 198 18.85 -7.36 -20.18
CA ASN A 198 19.38 -7.02 -18.86
C ASN A 198 19.62 -8.26 -18.03
N PHE A 199 20.64 -8.20 -17.17
CA PHE A 199 20.94 -9.26 -16.22
C PHE A 199 21.40 -8.67 -14.90
N ASN A 200 20.80 -9.14 -13.81
CA ASN A 200 21.13 -8.81 -12.43
C ASN A 200 21.19 -7.30 -12.16
N ASP A 201 20.13 -6.58 -12.52
CA ASP A 201 20.02 -5.11 -12.46
C ASP A 201 21.12 -4.34 -13.23
N ASN A 202 21.79 -5.03 -14.16
CA ASN A 202 23.03 -4.57 -14.79
C ASN A 202 24.11 -4.19 -13.78
N CYS A 203 24.15 -4.93 -12.67
CA CYS A 203 25.08 -4.76 -11.57
C CYS A 203 25.77 -6.08 -11.22
N THR A 204 26.89 -5.96 -10.54
CA THR A 204 27.57 -7.08 -9.88
C THR A 204 27.88 -6.73 -8.43
N MET A 205 27.95 -7.75 -7.57
CA MET A 205 28.42 -7.61 -6.21
C MET A 205 29.90 -8.01 -6.13
N ILE A 206 30.71 -7.19 -5.47
CA ILE A 206 32.09 -7.52 -5.09
C ILE A 206 32.07 -7.82 -3.59
N ARG A 207 32.24 -9.10 -3.22
CA ARG A 207 32.39 -9.50 -1.82
C ARG A 207 33.87 -9.61 -1.50
N PHE A 208 34.30 -9.08 -0.35
CA PHE A 208 35.70 -9.14 0.04
C PHE A 208 35.90 -9.26 1.55
N LYS A 209 37.02 -9.84 1.95
CA LYS A 209 37.42 -10.06 3.34
C LYS A 209 38.94 -9.92 3.48
N PRO A 210 39.47 -9.64 4.68
CA PRO A 210 40.92 -9.60 4.87
C PRO A 210 41.58 -10.93 4.48
N GLY A 211 42.83 -10.84 4.04
CA GLY A 211 43.74 -11.98 3.90
C GLY A 211 44.14 -12.54 5.27
N ALA A 212 44.98 -13.57 5.28
CA ALA A 212 45.31 -14.32 6.49
C ALA A 212 46.09 -13.48 7.52
N LYS A 213 46.97 -12.58 7.08
CA LYS A 213 47.78 -11.70 7.94
C LYS A 213 47.92 -10.29 7.38
N PRO A 214 48.29 -9.30 8.22
CA PRO A 214 48.64 -7.96 7.75
C PRO A 214 49.75 -8.02 6.68
N GLY A 215 49.60 -7.24 5.61
CA GLY A 215 50.46 -7.24 4.43
C GLY A 215 49.92 -8.09 3.26
N ASP A 216 49.02 -9.04 3.50
CA ASP A 216 48.40 -9.84 2.44
C ASP A 216 47.41 -9.01 1.62
N ARG A 217 47.20 -9.37 0.35
CA ARG A 217 46.03 -8.89 -0.41
C ARG A 217 44.75 -9.42 0.23
N ALA A 218 43.72 -8.58 0.27
CA ALA A 218 42.38 -9.01 0.64
C ALA A 218 41.87 -10.07 -0.34
N ILE A 219 41.02 -10.96 0.11
CA ILE A 219 40.33 -11.93 -0.75
C ILE A 219 39.07 -11.23 -1.26
N ALA A 220 38.91 -11.12 -2.58
CA ALA A 220 37.77 -10.47 -3.21
C ALA A 220 37.23 -11.34 -4.36
N GLU A 221 35.91 -11.45 -4.44
CA GLU A 221 35.18 -12.26 -5.42
C GLU A 221 34.04 -11.45 -6.06
N ILE A 222 33.75 -11.76 -7.32
CA ILE A 222 32.61 -11.23 -8.07
C ILE A 222 31.43 -12.20 -7.88
N VAL A 223 30.23 -11.68 -7.63
CA VAL A 223 29.02 -12.48 -7.41
C VAL A 223 27.83 -11.85 -8.16
N PRO A 224 27.21 -12.55 -9.14
CA PRO A 224 27.69 -13.80 -9.76
C PRO A 224 28.88 -13.56 -10.70
N ASP A 225 29.84 -14.49 -10.73
CA ASP A 225 30.94 -14.44 -11.70
C ASP A 225 30.59 -15.20 -12.99
N VAL A 226 30.28 -14.44 -14.04
CA VAL A 226 30.01 -14.96 -15.39
C VAL A 226 31.22 -14.81 -16.33
N GLY A 227 32.41 -14.48 -15.80
CA GLY A 227 33.64 -14.29 -16.57
C GLY A 227 33.68 -13.03 -17.42
N TYR A 228 32.83 -12.03 -17.12
CA TYR A 228 32.74 -10.78 -17.88
C TYR A 228 33.41 -9.58 -17.19
N VAL A 229 33.19 -9.44 -15.88
CA VAL A 229 33.74 -8.33 -15.10
C VAL A 229 35.17 -8.65 -14.70
N VAL A 230 36.08 -7.70 -14.87
CA VAL A 230 37.48 -7.85 -14.48
C VAL A 230 37.73 -7.05 -13.20
N LEU A 231 38.04 -7.75 -12.11
CA LEU A 231 38.38 -7.16 -10.82
C LEU A 231 39.89 -7.02 -10.65
N LYS A 232 40.37 -5.77 -10.60
CA LYS A 232 41.74 -5.43 -10.20
C LYS A 232 41.79 -5.24 -8.69
N ASN A 233 42.18 -6.30 -7.98
CA ASN A 233 42.25 -6.31 -6.52
C ASN A 233 43.61 -5.79 -6.01
N GLU A 234 43.59 -4.57 -5.48
CA GLU A 234 44.71 -3.86 -4.87
C GLU A 234 44.49 -3.62 -3.36
N LEU A 235 43.38 -4.14 -2.80
CA LEU A 235 43.01 -3.95 -1.40
C LEU A 235 43.98 -4.73 -0.49
N GLN A 236 44.55 -4.02 0.49
CA GLN A 236 45.55 -4.60 1.40
C GLN A 236 44.97 -4.90 2.78
N THR A 237 45.46 -5.98 3.38
CA THR A 237 45.09 -6.40 4.72
C THR A 237 45.97 -5.70 5.75
N VAL A 238 45.38 -5.11 6.77
CA VAL A 238 46.09 -4.45 7.88
C VAL A 238 45.64 -5.00 9.24
N LYS A 239 46.41 -4.74 10.30
CA LYS A 239 46.03 -5.13 11.66
C LYS A 239 44.79 -4.33 12.12
N GLY A 240 43.91 -4.98 12.89
CA GLY A 240 42.81 -4.31 13.59
C GLY A 240 41.54 -4.14 12.75
N ARG A 241 40.85 -3.00 12.92
CA ARG A 241 39.47 -2.78 12.43
C ARG A 241 39.36 -1.78 11.27
N SER A 242 40.43 -1.58 10.48
CA SER A 242 40.43 -0.60 9.35
C SER A 242 39.30 -0.89 8.36
N LYS A 243 38.56 0.14 7.98
CA LYS A 243 37.50 0.12 6.95
C LYS A 243 37.73 1.24 5.93
N ARG A 244 38.90 1.24 5.29
CA ARG A 244 39.34 2.31 4.36
C ARG A 244 39.61 1.74 2.97
N TRP A 245 38.61 1.10 2.37
CA TRP A 245 38.67 0.68 0.97
C TRP A 245 38.20 1.78 0.03
N THR A 246 38.70 1.75 -1.19
CA THR A 246 38.29 2.61 -2.30
C THR A 246 37.92 1.74 -3.49
N TRP A 247 37.15 2.29 -4.41
CA TRP A 247 36.81 1.62 -5.66
C TRP A 247 36.80 2.62 -6.81
N ALA A 248 37.03 2.14 -8.03
CA ALA A 248 36.90 2.90 -9.26
C ALA A 248 36.34 1.99 -10.37
N LEU A 249 35.46 2.55 -11.20
CA LEU A 249 34.97 1.89 -12.41
C LEU A 249 35.67 2.49 -13.63
N ASP A 250 36.05 1.64 -14.56
CA ASP A 250 36.41 2.11 -15.89
C ASP A 250 35.16 2.73 -16.57
N PRO A 251 35.31 3.87 -17.27
CA PRO A 251 34.18 4.56 -17.88
C PRO A 251 33.54 3.78 -19.04
N VAL A 252 34.24 2.80 -19.64
CA VAL A 252 33.79 2.08 -20.84
C VAL A 252 33.92 0.56 -20.68
N ARG A 253 35.02 0.07 -20.09
CA ARG A 253 35.31 -1.36 -19.95
C ARG A 253 34.63 -1.92 -18.70
N PRO A 254 34.29 -3.23 -18.65
CA PRO A 254 33.75 -3.88 -17.46
C PRO A 254 34.85 -4.14 -16.41
N GLU A 255 35.66 -3.13 -16.10
CA GLU A 255 36.78 -3.21 -15.16
C GLU A 255 36.46 -2.45 -13.87
N ILE A 256 36.74 -3.09 -12.73
CA ILE A 256 36.59 -2.53 -11.39
C ILE A 256 37.94 -2.61 -10.69
N VAL A 257 38.40 -1.50 -10.11
CA VAL A 257 39.57 -1.47 -9.21
C VAL A 257 39.07 -1.41 -7.77
N LEU A 258 39.57 -2.29 -6.91
CA LEU A 258 39.29 -2.29 -5.47
C LEU A 258 40.61 -2.07 -4.73
N GLY A 259 40.74 -0.96 -4.01
CA GLY A 259 41.98 -0.54 -3.35
C GLY A 259 41.80 -0.13 -1.89
N GLY A 260 42.86 0.39 -1.27
CA GLY A 260 42.85 0.85 0.12
C GLY A 260 43.23 -0.24 1.12
N THR A 261 42.62 -0.22 2.32
CA THR A 261 42.93 -1.16 3.41
C THR A 261 41.70 -1.75 4.11
N ILE A 262 41.79 -3.03 4.47
CA ILE A 262 40.82 -3.76 5.29
C ILE A 262 41.50 -4.40 6.50
N GLY A 263 40.90 -4.25 7.69
CA GLY A 263 41.42 -4.80 8.93
C GLY A 263 41.17 -6.30 9.08
N THR A 264 42.13 -7.02 9.67
CA THR A 264 42.03 -8.44 10.06
C THR A 264 40.86 -8.76 11.00
N SER A 265 40.30 -7.77 11.71
CA SER A 265 39.13 -7.94 12.58
C SER A 265 37.78 -7.75 11.85
N ILE A 266 37.78 -7.62 10.52
CA ILE A 266 36.55 -7.52 9.72
C ILE A 266 36.24 -8.89 9.13
N ASP A 267 35.03 -9.41 9.34
CA ASP A 267 34.64 -10.72 8.79
C ASP A 267 34.55 -10.71 7.26
N SER A 268 33.74 -9.79 6.71
CA SER A 268 33.62 -9.53 5.28
C SER A 268 32.93 -8.19 5.03
N ASN A 269 32.95 -7.74 3.77
CA ASN A 269 32.19 -6.62 3.28
C ASN A 269 31.76 -6.85 1.82
N GLN A 270 30.89 -6.00 1.30
CA GLN A 270 30.42 -6.09 -0.07
C GLN A 270 30.11 -4.71 -0.66
N LEU A 271 30.30 -4.59 -1.97
CA LEU A 271 29.93 -3.43 -2.78
C LEU A 271 29.07 -3.90 -3.96
N VAL A 272 28.00 -3.18 -4.28
CA VAL A 272 27.23 -3.41 -5.51
C VAL A 272 27.57 -2.29 -6.48
N LEU A 273 28.04 -2.64 -7.66
CA LEU A 273 28.56 -1.70 -8.66
C LEU A 273 27.93 -2.00 -10.03
N PRO A 274 27.64 -0.97 -10.84
CA PRO A 274 27.08 -1.14 -12.17
C PRO A 274 28.10 -1.77 -13.13
N VAL A 275 27.62 -2.57 -14.07
CA VAL A 275 28.45 -3.21 -15.10
C VAL A 275 28.34 -2.41 -16.40
N ARG A 276 29.49 -2.12 -17.04
CA ARG A 276 29.52 -1.46 -18.36
C ARG A 276 29.12 -2.44 -19.45
N ASN A 277 28.41 -1.94 -20.46
CA ASN A 277 27.92 -2.75 -21.59
C ASN A 277 27.03 -3.92 -21.12
N PRO A 278 25.81 -3.61 -20.64
CA PRO A 278 24.90 -4.60 -20.07
C PRO A 278 24.46 -5.69 -21.05
N VAL A 279 24.42 -5.40 -22.35
CA VAL A 279 24.07 -6.42 -23.38
C VAL A 279 25.16 -7.49 -23.47
N ALA A 280 26.43 -7.11 -23.38
CA ALA A 280 27.53 -8.06 -23.34
C ALA A 280 27.59 -8.81 -21.99
N TYR A 281 27.20 -8.17 -20.89
CA TYR A 281 27.03 -8.84 -19.59
C TYR A 281 25.93 -9.90 -19.64
N PHE A 282 24.76 -9.58 -20.21
CA PHE A 282 23.69 -10.53 -20.48
C PHE A 282 24.19 -11.70 -21.35
N ARG A 283 24.95 -11.41 -22.42
CA ARG A 283 25.56 -12.45 -23.27
C ARG A 283 26.41 -13.42 -22.44
N ALA A 284 27.28 -12.90 -21.59
CA ALA A 284 28.15 -13.70 -20.75
C ALA A 284 27.34 -14.57 -19.77
N ALA A 285 26.30 -14.00 -19.16
CA ALA A 285 25.39 -14.73 -18.29
C ALA A 285 24.62 -15.84 -19.03
N LEU A 286 24.17 -15.59 -20.25
CA LEU A 286 23.51 -16.60 -21.08
C LEU A 286 24.48 -17.75 -21.44
N MET A 287 25.72 -17.44 -21.79
CA MET A 287 26.75 -18.46 -22.06
C MET A 287 27.10 -19.25 -20.81
N HIS A 288 27.15 -18.60 -19.66
CA HIS A 288 27.30 -19.27 -18.37
C HIS A 288 26.14 -20.24 -18.13
N ALA A 289 24.89 -19.80 -18.32
CA ALA A 289 23.71 -20.64 -18.17
C ALA A 289 23.70 -21.84 -19.13
N PHE A 290 24.08 -21.62 -20.40
CA PHE A 290 24.23 -22.69 -21.39
C PHE A 290 25.23 -23.74 -20.92
N LYS A 291 26.42 -23.31 -20.46
CA LYS A 291 27.45 -24.21 -19.94
C LYS A 291 26.96 -25.02 -18.73
N GLU A 292 26.38 -24.36 -17.72
CA GLU A 292 25.88 -25.02 -16.51
C GLU A 292 24.78 -26.03 -16.81
N LYS A 293 23.95 -25.75 -17.83
CA LYS A 293 22.92 -26.68 -18.31
C LYS A 293 23.44 -27.71 -19.30
N GLY A 294 24.73 -27.72 -19.64
CA GLY A 294 25.31 -28.68 -20.60
C GLY A 294 24.80 -28.50 -22.04
N LEU A 295 24.53 -27.25 -22.43
CA LEU A 295 24.26 -26.82 -23.80
C LEU A 295 25.52 -26.14 -24.35
N SER A 296 26.19 -26.77 -25.31
CA SER A 296 27.43 -26.25 -25.89
C SER A 296 27.12 -25.21 -26.96
N TYR A 297 27.81 -24.07 -26.95
CA TYR A 297 27.74 -23.07 -28.01
C TYR A 297 29.07 -23.03 -28.78
N VAL A 298 29.01 -23.37 -30.07
CA VAL A 298 30.13 -23.37 -31.01
C VAL A 298 29.91 -22.23 -32.00
N PRO A 299 30.61 -21.09 -31.85
CA PRO A 299 30.46 -19.98 -32.78
C PRO A 299 30.92 -20.39 -34.19
N ASP A 300 30.09 -20.13 -35.19
CA ASP A 300 30.40 -20.39 -36.60
C ASP A 300 29.80 -19.29 -37.48
N SER A 301 30.61 -18.30 -37.82
CA SER A 301 30.20 -17.12 -38.60
C SER A 301 29.87 -17.44 -40.06
N THR A 302 30.19 -18.65 -40.54
CA THR A 302 29.87 -19.09 -41.90
C THR A 302 28.42 -19.56 -42.05
N VAL A 303 27.76 -19.85 -40.92
CA VAL A 303 26.36 -20.29 -40.89
C VAL A 303 25.43 -19.10 -41.11
N THR A 304 24.64 -19.14 -42.18
CA THR A 304 23.60 -18.12 -42.45
C THR A 304 22.32 -18.42 -41.66
N PRO A 305 21.54 -17.39 -41.26
CA PRO A 305 20.22 -17.61 -40.67
C PRO A 305 19.33 -18.44 -41.59
N GLY A 306 18.74 -19.53 -41.06
CA GLY A 306 17.74 -20.33 -41.77
C GLY A 306 16.31 -19.87 -41.49
N ILE A 307 15.33 -20.75 -41.75
CA ILE A 307 13.93 -20.52 -41.34
C ILE A 307 13.81 -20.61 -39.80
N GLU A 308 12.90 -19.84 -39.20
CA GLU A 308 12.58 -19.99 -37.79
C GLU A 308 11.87 -21.34 -37.56
N ILE A 309 12.54 -22.26 -36.86
CA ILE A 309 12.00 -23.60 -36.56
C ILE A 309 11.36 -23.67 -35.18
N LYS A 310 11.71 -22.75 -34.28
CA LYS A 310 11.16 -22.66 -32.94
C LYS A 310 11.36 -21.27 -32.35
N LYS A 311 10.37 -20.81 -31.59
CA LYS A 311 10.44 -19.65 -30.73
C LYS A 311 9.97 -20.02 -29.32
N PHE A 312 10.67 -19.53 -28.30
CA PHE A 312 10.24 -19.57 -26.91
C PHE A 312 10.19 -18.14 -26.35
N THR A 313 9.23 -17.89 -25.47
CA THR A 313 8.99 -16.59 -24.84
C THR A 313 9.07 -16.75 -23.33
N PHE A 314 9.80 -15.86 -22.69
CA PHE A 314 10.03 -15.82 -21.25
C PHE A 314 9.65 -14.45 -20.70
N SER A 315 9.25 -14.44 -19.45
CA SER A 315 9.00 -13.25 -18.64
C SER A 315 9.34 -13.59 -17.20
N ALA A 316 9.80 -12.59 -16.45
CA ALA A 316 10.12 -12.78 -15.04
C ALA A 316 8.95 -12.40 -14.13
N ALA A 317 8.54 -11.13 -14.13
CA ALA A 317 7.52 -10.67 -13.19
C ALA A 317 6.51 -9.70 -13.83
N PRO A 318 5.24 -9.74 -13.37
CA PRO A 318 4.18 -8.85 -13.86
C PRO A 318 4.37 -7.41 -13.38
N LEU A 319 3.62 -6.50 -14.01
CA LEU A 319 3.63 -5.06 -13.72
C LEU A 319 3.53 -4.75 -12.23
N LEU A 320 2.67 -5.45 -11.48
CA LEU A 320 2.51 -5.21 -10.04
C LEU A 320 3.80 -5.45 -9.24
N SER A 321 4.63 -6.42 -9.63
CA SER A 321 5.94 -6.64 -9.01
C SER A 321 6.95 -5.55 -9.37
N ILE A 322 6.89 -5.04 -10.61
CA ILE A 322 7.70 -3.90 -11.04
C ILE A 322 7.31 -2.64 -10.24
N LEU A 323 6.00 -2.39 -10.07
CA LEU A 323 5.50 -1.27 -9.27
C LEU A 323 5.94 -1.34 -7.81
N ASP A 324 5.88 -2.53 -7.21
CA ASP A 324 6.33 -2.77 -5.84
C ASP A 324 7.81 -2.40 -5.66
N GLU A 325 8.67 -2.90 -6.53
CA GLU A 325 10.11 -2.65 -6.47
C GLU A 325 10.44 -1.15 -6.73
N ILE A 326 9.71 -0.50 -7.65
CA ILE A 326 9.85 0.94 -7.90
C ILE A 326 9.40 1.78 -6.69
N ASN A 327 8.21 1.54 -6.15
CA ASN A 327 7.61 2.44 -5.17
C ASN A 327 8.02 2.11 -3.72
N GLN A 328 8.16 0.84 -3.35
CA GLN A 328 8.63 0.44 -2.02
C GLN A 328 10.14 0.60 -1.86
N ARG A 329 10.94 0.19 -2.86
CA ARG A 329 12.41 0.14 -2.76
C ARG A 329 13.11 1.24 -3.54
N SER A 330 12.34 2.05 -4.28
CA SER A 330 12.86 3.21 -5.03
C SER A 330 13.82 2.84 -6.16
N GLN A 331 13.65 1.68 -6.81
CA GLN A 331 14.55 1.26 -7.88
C GLN A 331 14.51 2.18 -9.10
N ASN A 332 15.67 2.77 -9.44
CA ASN A 332 15.80 3.61 -10.62
C ASN A 332 15.77 2.79 -11.91
N PHE A 333 16.49 1.67 -11.91
CA PHE A 333 16.60 0.79 -13.07
C PHE A 333 15.23 0.28 -13.55
N HIS A 334 14.39 -0.18 -12.61
CA HIS A 334 13.03 -0.62 -12.91
C HIS A 334 12.15 0.52 -13.43
N ALA A 335 12.29 1.73 -12.87
CA ALA A 335 11.52 2.88 -13.31
C ALA A 335 11.89 3.30 -14.74
N GLU A 336 13.18 3.35 -15.09
CA GLU A 336 13.64 3.64 -16.44
C GLU A 336 13.24 2.57 -17.46
N ALA A 337 13.34 1.29 -17.08
CA ALA A 337 12.90 0.18 -17.92
C ALA A 337 11.38 0.29 -18.18
N LEU A 338 10.57 0.48 -17.14
CA LEU A 338 9.11 0.66 -17.28
C LEU A 338 8.75 1.88 -18.13
N PHE A 339 9.48 2.99 -17.95
CA PHE A 339 9.30 4.23 -18.71
C PHE A 339 9.54 4.04 -20.21
N ARG A 340 10.62 3.34 -20.59
CA ARG A 340 10.90 2.98 -21.99
C ARG A 340 9.92 1.94 -22.54
N ASN A 341 9.53 0.97 -21.71
CA ASN A 341 8.56 -0.05 -22.09
C ASN A 341 7.21 0.57 -22.44
N LEU A 342 6.77 1.59 -21.69
CA LEU A 342 5.59 2.36 -22.03
C LEU A 342 5.71 3.03 -23.39
N GLY A 343 6.84 3.69 -23.65
CA GLY A 343 7.12 4.28 -24.95
C GLY A 343 7.04 3.25 -26.09
N ALA A 344 7.66 2.09 -25.93
CA ALA A 344 7.66 1.04 -26.94
C ALA A 344 6.24 0.48 -27.20
N GLN A 345 5.52 0.13 -26.13
CA GLN A 345 4.20 -0.51 -26.23
C GLN A 345 3.11 0.42 -26.75
N MET A 346 3.16 1.71 -26.37
CA MET A 346 2.04 2.63 -26.57
C MET A 346 2.34 3.77 -27.55
N ALA A 347 3.61 4.17 -27.69
CA ALA A 347 4.05 5.21 -28.62
C ALA A 347 4.88 4.64 -29.80
N GLY A 348 5.19 3.35 -29.80
CA GLY A 348 6.00 2.69 -30.83
C GLY A 348 7.50 2.95 -30.73
N GLU A 349 7.97 3.57 -29.63
CA GLU A 349 9.37 3.95 -29.46
C GLU A 349 9.88 3.69 -28.04
N GLY A 350 10.75 2.70 -27.88
CA GLY A 350 11.38 2.36 -26.59
C GLY A 350 12.50 3.32 -26.19
N SER A 351 12.14 4.56 -25.86
CA SER A 351 13.09 5.63 -25.56
C SER A 351 12.61 6.53 -24.43
N VAL A 352 13.48 7.43 -23.98
CA VAL A 352 13.11 8.49 -23.03
C VAL A 352 12.02 9.39 -23.61
N GLU A 353 12.10 9.72 -24.90
CA GLU A 353 11.08 10.56 -25.55
C GLU A 353 9.74 9.83 -25.72
N GLY A 354 9.77 8.52 -26.02
CA GLY A 354 8.58 7.67 -26.01
C GLY A 354 7.91 7.63 -24.63
N GLY A 355 8.68 7.46 -23.56
CA GLY A 355 8.18 7.53 -22.19
C GLY A 355 7.57 8.89 -21.85
N LYS A 356 8.26 10.00 -22.19
CA LYS A 356 7.75 11.37 -21.99
C LYS A 356 6.46 11.62 -22.78
N ALA A 357 6.35 11.07 -24.00
CA ALA A 357 5.13 11.18 -24.81
C ALA A 357 3.95 10.50 -24.12
N MET A 358 4.18 9.34 -23.51
CA MET A 358 3.14 8.62 -22.77
C MET A 358 2.73 9.32 -21.48
N GLU A 359 3.66 9.89 -20.72
CA GLU A 359 3.32 10.70 -19.54
C GLU A 359 2.52 11.95 -19.91
N ARG A 360 2.90 12.66 -20.99
CA ARG A 360 2.10 13.81 -21.48
C ARG A 360 0.68 13.40 -21.87
N LYS A 361 0.54 12.25 -22.56
CA LYS A 361 -0.77 11.70 -22.93
C LYS A 361 -1.60 11.36 -21.69
N PHE A 362 -1.02 10.66 -20.71
CA PHE A 362 -1.69 10.33 -19.45
C PHE A 362 -2.14 11.58 -18.68
N LEU A 363 -1.25 12.57 -18.53
CA LEU A 363 -1.59 13.82 -17.85
C LEU A 363 -2.76 14.53 -18.53
N ALA A 364 -2.76 14.59 -19.87
CA ALA A 364 -3.87 15.15 -20.64
C ALA A 364 -5.19 14.39 -20.41
N GLU A 365 -5.18 13.05 -20.41
CA GLU A 365 -6.36 12.21 -20.14
C GLU A 365 -6.87 12.38 -18.69
N MET A 366 -5.99 12.69 -17.74
CA MET A 366 -6.36 13.01 -16.35
C MET A 366 -6.82 14.46 -16.16
N GLY A 367 -6.71 15.32 -17.19
CA GLY A 367 -7.00 16.75 -17.12
C GLY A 367 -5.98 17.52 -16.30
N ILE A 368 -4.71 17.14 -16.36
CA ILE A 368 -3.58 17.77 -15.69
C ILE A 368 -2.70 18.45 -16.74
N ASP A 369 -2.32 19.69 -16.51
CA ASP A 369 -1.42 20.42 -17.40
C ASP A 369 -0.01 19.78 -17.36
N SER A 370 0.40 19.20 -18.49
CA SER A 370 1.70 18.55 -18.60
C SER A 370 2.89 19.51 -18.44
N THR A 371 2.72 20.82 -18.66
CA THR A 371 3.79 21.81 -18.51
C THR A 371 4.21 22.01 -17.05
N HIS A 372 3.40 21.53 -16.11
CA HIS A 372 3.71 21.50 -14.68
C HIS A 372 4.74 20.43 -14.33
N PHE A 373 5.04 19.49 -15.24
CA PHE A 373 6.11 18.51 -15.11
C PHE A 373 7.19 18.76 -16.18
N GLU A 374 8.43 18.94 -15.74
CA GLU A 374 9.60 18.85 -16.60
C GLU A 374 10.25 17.49 -16.37
N VAL A 375 10.14 16.60 -17.35
CA VAL A 375 10.61 15.21 -17.27
C VAL A 375 11.79 15.01 -18.20
N TRP A 376 12.88 14.49 -17.64
CA TRP A 376 14.13 14.17 -18.33
C TRP A 376 14.50 12.69 -18.22
N ASP A 377 13.88 11.98 -17.28
CA ASP A 377 14.05 10.54 -17.03
C ASP A 377 12.82 9.99 -16.28
N GLY A 378 12.64 8.67 -16.22
CA GLY A 378 11.50 8.04 -15.53
C GLY A 378 11.73 7.82 -14.03
N CYS A 379 12.97 7.90 -13.58
CA CYS A 379 13.32 7.60 -12.18
C CYS A 379 13.50 8.84 -11.29
N GLY A 380 13.61 10.04 -11.85
CA GLY A 380 13.82 11.26 -11.10
C GLY A 380 15.26 11.52 -10.69
N LEU A 381 16.25 10.87 -11.29
CA LEU A 381 17.67 11.00 -10.92
C LEU A 381 18.32 12.25 -11.54
N SER A 382 17.77 12.75 -12.65
CA SER A 382 18.17 14.00 -13.29
C SER A 382 17.80 15.20 -12.41
N PRO A 383 18.78 16.06 -12.03
CA PRO A 383 18.50 17.30 -11.33
C PRO A 383 17.69 18.31 -12.15
N LYS A 384 17.55 18.09 -13.47
CA LYS A 384 16.73 18.92 -14.34
C LYS A 384 15.23 18.66 -14.20
N ASN A 385 14.83 17.52 -13.63
CA ASN A 385 13.41 17.25 -13.40
C ASN A 385 12.79 18.33 -12.51
N LYS A 386 11.57 18.76 -12.84
CA LYS A 386 10.80 19.73 -12.06
C LYS A 386 9.33 19.34 -11.99
N LEU A 387 8.69 19.62 -10.86
CA LEU A 387 7.23 19.56 -10.76
C LEU A 387 6.68 20.62 -9.80
N LEU A 388 5.37 20.86 -9.84
CA LEU A 388 4.66 21.69 -8.87
C LEU A 388 4.05 20.82 -7.76
N PRO A 389 4.29 21.10 -6.46
CA PRO A 389 3.69 20.33 -5.36
C PRO A 389 2.15 20.23 -5.45
N SER A 390 1.47 21.30 -5.86
CA SER A 390 0.01 21.33 -6.05
C SER A 390 -0.47 20.43 -7.19
N THR A 391 0.38 20.20 -8.19
CA THR A 391 0.09 19.29 -9.31
C THR A 391 0.37 17.84 -8.93
N GLU A 392 1.42 17.60 -8.13
CA GLU A 392 1.69 16.27 -7.56
C GLU A 392 0.51 15.78 -6.71
N THR A 393 -0.03 16.62 -5.82
CA THR A 393 -1.21 16.23 -5.04
C THR A 393 -2.46 16.06 -5.91
N LEU A 394 -2.61 16.83 -6.98
CA LEU A 394 -3.70 16.64 -7.93
C LEU A 394 -3.59 15.28 -8.64
N LEU A 395 -2.40 14.90 -9.11
CA LEU A 395 -2.11 13.58 -9.69
C LEU A 395 -2.45 12.46 -8.69
N LEU A 396 -1.96 12.57 -7.46
CA LEU A 396 -2.23 11.59 -6.40
C LEU A 396 -3.73 11.48 -6.10
N THR A 397 -4.46 12.59 -6.04
CA THR A 397 -5.92 12.60 -5.86
C THR A 397 -6.64 11.91 -7.02
N LYS A 398 -6.22 12.16 -8.27
CA LYS A 398 -6.79 11.49 -9.45
C LYS A 398 -6.54 9.98 -9.41
N MET A 399 -5.32 9.57 -9.05
CA MET A 399 -4.97 8.16 -8.93
C MET A 399 -5.70 7.45 -7.78
N ALA A 400 -5.92 8.11 -6.65
CA ALA A 400 -6.71 7.52 -5.56
C ALA A 400 -8.16 7.23 -5.96
N ARG A 401 -8.72 7.99 -6.91
CA ARG A 401 -10.07 7.79 -7.47
C ARG A 401 -10.08 6.91 -8.73
N HIS A 402 -8.92 6.53 -9.24
CA HIS A 402 -8.80 5.72 -10.45
C HIS A 402 -9.29 4.28 -10.17
N PRO A 403 -9.88 3.55 -11.14
CA PRO A 403 -10.32 2.16 -10.94
C PRO A 403 -9.21 1.21 -10.45
N LYS A 404 -7.94 1.53 -10.75
CA LYS A 404 -6.76 0.80 -10.28
C LYS A 404 -6.06 1.48 -9.08
N GLY A 405 -6.71 2.46 -8.43
CA GLY A 405 -6.10 3.31 -7.40
C GLY A 405 -5.60 2.54 -6.17
N SER A 406 -6.26 1.45 -5.79
CA SER A 406 -5.81 0.59 -4.69
C SER A 406 -4.45 -0.05 -4.98
N TYR A 407 -4.21 -0.55 -6.20
CA TYR A 407 -2.90 -1.09 -6.60
C TYR A 407 -1.81 -0.01 -6.55
N TYR A 408 -2.15 1.22 -6.97
CA TYR A 408 -1.23 2.35 -6.92
C TYR A 408 -0.82 2.70 -5.48
N ILE A 409 -1.80 2.95 -4.61
CA ILE A 409 -1.57 3.30 -3.21
C ILE A 409 -0.83 2.17 -2.47
N ASN A 410 -1.20 0.91 -2.71
CA ASN A 410 -0.60 -0.24 -2.03
C ASN A 410 0.84 -0.53 -2.48
N SER A 411 1.28 -0.02 -3.64
CA SER A 411 2.68 -0.13 -4.06
C SER A 411 3.63 0.82 -3.30
N PHE A 412 3.09 1.83 -2.60
CA PHE A 412 3.89 2.81 -1.88
C PHE A 412 4.43 2.22 -0.57
N ALA A 413 5.58 2.72 -0.12
CA ALA A 413 6.12 2.37 1.19
C ALA A 413 5.20 2.87 2.31
N GLY A 414 5.35 2.26 3.48
CA GLY A 414 4.77 2.74 4.74
C GLY A 414 5.79 2.66 5.87
N PRO A 415 5.47 3.14 7.08
CA PRO A 415 6.35 2.97 8.22
C PRO A 415 6.70 1.48 8.44
N GLY A 416 7.98 1.16 8.56
CA GLY A 416 8.48 -0.21 8.72
C GLY A 416 8.59 -1.04 7.43
N ALA A 417 8.22 -0.50 6.26
CA ALA A 417 8.28 -1.19 4.97
C ALA A 417 9.07 -0.40 3.93
N GLY A 418 9.82 -1.09 3.05
CA GLY A 418 10.57 -0.44 1.96
C GLY A 418 11.51 0.67 2.40
N THR A 419 11.47 1.82 1.71
CA THR A 419 12.21 3.04 2.09
C THR A 419 11.73 3.67 3.41
N GLY A 420 10.60 3.19 3.95
CA GLY A 420 10.08 3.51 5.29
C GLY A 420 10.55 2.56 6.40
N SER A 421 11.39 1.56 6.12
CA SER A 421 11.84 0.54 7.10
C SER A 421 12.42 1.08 8.42
N LYS A 422 12.98 2.29 8.40
CA LYS A 422 13.51 2.99 9.58
C LYS A 422 12.88 4.36 9.82
N ARG A 423 11.77 4.68 9.14
CA ARG A 423 11.13 6.00 9.18
C ARG A 423 9.75 5.91 9.81
N GLN A 424 9.36 6.97 10.51
CA GLN A 424 8.02 7.13 11.10
C GLN A 424 7.59 5.97 12.02
N LEU A 425 8.53 5.23 12.61
CA LEU A 425 8.23 4.09 13.49
C LEU A 425 7.56 4.51 14.80
N GLU A 426 7.78 5.75 15.23
CA GLU A 426 7.19 6.35 16.43
C GLU A 426 5.89 7.13 16.13
N ASN A 427 5.42 7.12 14.87
CA ASN A 427 4.13 7.72 14.52
C ASN A 427 3.03 7.01 15.35
N PRO A 428 2.12 7.72 16.05
CA PRO A 428 1.05 7.10 16.83
C PRO A 428 0.05 6.32 15.97
N TYR A 429 -0.04 6.65 14.68
CA TYR A 429 -0.96 6.02 13.73
C TYR A 429 -0.24 5.62 12.42
N PRO A 430 0.75 4.70 12.46
CA PRO A 430 1.62 4.42 11.32
C PRO A 430 0.90 3.75 10.14
N TRP A 431 -0.23 3.10 10.39
CA TRP A 431 -1.08 2.51 9.34
C TRP A 431 -1.88 3.54 8.52
N LEU A 432 -1.93 4.81 8.96
CA LEU A 432 -2.60 5.91 8.27
C LEU A 432 -1.70 6.64 7.27
N THR A 433 -0.62 5.99 6.84
CA THR A 433 0.36 6.58 5.94
C THR A 433 0.81 5.62 4.83
N ARG A 434 0.86 6.13 3.61
CA ARG A 434 1.60 5.54 2.48
C ARG A 434 2.37 6.64 1.76
N PHE A 435 3.66 6.44 1.47
CA PHE A 435 4.49 7.45 0.84
C PHE A 435 5.52 6.89 -0.14
N LYS A 436 5.91 7.76 -1.07
CA LYS A 436 7.12 7.66 -1.88
C LYS A 436 8.15 8.67 -1.37
N THR A 437 9.36 8.19 -1.14
CA THR A 437 10.50 9.03 -0.76
C THR A 437 11.26 9.54 -2.00
N GLY A 438 11.81 10.75 -1.92
CA GLY A 438 12.72 11.32 -2.90
C GLY A 438 14.01 11.81 -2.25
N PHE A 439 15.15 11.47 -2.84
CA PHE A 439 16.46 12.00 -2.45
C PHE A 439 17.42 12.03 -3.63
N ILE A 440 17.97 13.21 -3.92
CA ILE A 440 19.24 13.41 -4.61
C ILE A 440 19.96 14.58 -3.91
N GLY A 441 21.24 14.81 -4.20
CA GLY A 441 21.96 15.93 -3.56
C GLY A 441 21.21 17.26 -3.71
N GLU A 442 20.96 17.93 -2.58
CA GLU A 442 20.20 19.19 -2.45
C GLU A 442 18.68 19.11 -2.64
N ALA A 443 18.10 17.92 -2.80
CA ALA A 443 16.66 17.73 -2.93
C ALA A 443 16.16 16.52 -2.11
N HIS A 444 15.21 16.77 -1.20
CA HIS A 444 14.52 15.76 -0.41
C HIS A 444 13.02 15.89 -0.58
N ALA A 445 12.31 14.77 -0.64
CA ALA A 445 10.87 14.78 -0.81
C ALA A 445 10.19 13.62 -0.09
N LEU A 446 8.93 13.85 0.28
CA LEU A 446 8.02 12.86 0.83
C LEU A 446 6.62 13.16 0.29
N VAL A 447 6.09 12.25 -0.53
CA VAL A 447 4.78 12.43 -1.19
C VAL A 447 3.94 11.18 -1.04
N GLY A 448 2.62 11.31 -1.01
CA GLY A 448 1.72 10.18 -0.94
C GLY A 448 0.42 10.53 -0.25
N TYR A 449 0.00 9.66 0.66
CA TYR A 449 -1.33 9.69 1.24
C TYR A 449 -1.29 9.61 2.76
N VAL A 450 -2.04 10.51 3.38
CA VAL A 450 -2.46 10.42 4.77
C VAL A 450 -3.91 9.99 4.78
N PHE A 451 -4.26 9.16 5.76
CA PHE A 451 -5.57 8.56 5.82
C PHE A 451 -6.28 8.91 7.13
N PRO A 452 -6.88 10.10 7.22
CA PRO A 452 -7.61 10.50 8.41
C PRO A 452 -8.73 9.52 8.80
N MET A 453 -9.01 9.46 10.11
CA MET A 453 -10.11 8.66 10.66
C MET A 453 -11.50 9.16 10.24
N ASP A 454 -11.62 10.40 9.78
CA ASP A 454 -12.87 11.00 9.28
C ASP A 454 -13.31 10.47 7.89
N GLY A 455 -12.46 9.69 7.23
CA GLY A 455 -12.75 9.05 5.94
C GLY A 455 -12.36 9.85 4.70
N ASP A 456 -11.87 11.09 4.82
CA ASP A 456 -11.34 11.85 3.67
C ASP A 456 -9.82 11.68 3.56
N THR A 457 -9.37 10.80 2.68
CA THR A 457 -7.94 10.65 2.37
C THR A 457 -7.35 11.97 1.93
N LEU A 458 -6.15 12.29 2.40
CA LEU A 458 -5.40 13.45 1.97
C LEU A 458 -4.26 13.01 1.06
N ALA A 459 -4.14 13.63 -0.11
CA ALA A 459 -2.92 13.60 -0.91
C ALA A 459 -1.98 14.68 -0.39
N LEU A 460 -0.72 14.32 -0.14
CA LEU A 460 0.30 15.17 0.48
C LEU A 460 1.56 15.15 -0.38
N ALA A 461 2.14 16.32 -0.63
CA ALA A 461 3.44 16.43 -1.28
C ALA A 461 4.31 17.46 -0.59
N MET A 462 5.49 17.03 -0.11
CA MET A 462 6.47 17.89 0.56
C MET A 462 7.85 17.80 -0.11
N TYR A 463 8.49 18.95 -0.28
CA TYR A 463 9.78 19.10 -0.94
C TYR A 463 10.69 20.06 -0.16
N LEU A 464 11.94 19.66 0.03
CA LEU A 464 13.03 20.49 0.51
C LEU A 464 14.11 20.53 -0.56
N ASN A 465 14.23 21.67 -1.23
CA ASN A 465 15.26 21.96 -2.22
C ASN A 465 16.30 22.92 -1.64
N ASP A 466 17.39 23.15 -2.37
CA ASP A 466 18.41 24.15 -2.05
C ASP A 466 18.98 23.97 -0.63
N THR A 467 19.09 22.71 -0.19
CA THR A 467 19.33 22.37 1.22
C THR A 467 20.77 22.64 1.67
N GLY A 468 21.67 23.03 0.77
CA GLY A 468 23.05 23.38 1.06
C GLY A 468 23.80 22.31 1.84
N LYS A 469 24.41 22.70 2.97
CA LYS A 469 25.17 21.81 3.86
C LYS A 469 24.34 21.17 4.97
N ASN A 470 23.01 21.33 4.96
CA ASN A 470 22.15 20.70 5.96
C ASN A 470 22.29 19.16 5.90
N PRO A 471 22.44 18.44 7.03
CA PRO A 471 22.62 17.00 7.02
C PRO A 471 21.38 16.24 6.51
N ASP A 472 21.58 15.23 5.66
CA ASP A 472 20.50 14.40 5.08
C ASP A 472 19.55 13.80 6.13
N ALA A 473 20.09 13.35 7.26
CA ALA A 473 19.27 12.79 8.35
C ALA A 473 18.29 13.84 8.88
N LYS A 474 18.78 15.07 9.11
CA LYS A 474 17.98 16.18 9.62
C LYS A 474 16.88 16.59 8.65
N LEU A 475 17.17 16.58 7.34
CA LEU A 475 16.19 16.89 6.30
C LEU A 475 15.07 15.82 6.23
N LYS A 476 15.42 14.54 6.38
CA LYS A 476 14.43 13.44 6.46
C LYS A 476 13.57 13.56 7.72
N ASP A 477 14.20 13.85 8.86
CA ASP A 477 13.50 14.03 10.14
C ASP A 477 12.51 15.19 10.11
N VAL A 478 12.87 16.29 9.42
CA VAL A 478 11.95 17.43 9.21
C VAL A 478 10.72 16.97 8.42
N LEU A 479 10.90 16.29 7.29
CA LEU A 479 9.77 15.79 6.49
C LEU A 479 8.90 14.81 7.28
N ASP A 480 9.50 13.90 8.05
CA ASP A 480 8.77 12.95 8.88
C ASP A 480 8.02 13.63 10.03
N THR A 481 8.61 14.66 10.64
CA THR A 481 7.96 15.46 11.69
C THR A 481 6.76 16.21 11.14
N LEU A 482 6.90 16.88 9.99
CA LEU A 482 5.80 17.60 9.36
C LEU A 482 4.68 16.65 8.90
N TRP A 483 5.05 15.49 8.33
CA TRP A 483 4.08 14.44 7.99
C TRP A 483 3.30 13.98 9.22
N THR A 484 4.01 13.70 10.32
CA THR A 484 3.40 13.26 11.58
C THR A 484 2.48 14.33 12.16
N ARG A 485 2.85 15.62 12.09
CA ARG A 485 1.96 16.72 12.50
C ARG A 485 0.66 16.76 11.70
N ILE A 486 0.69 16.48 10.40
CA ILE A 486 -0.53 16.40 9.58
C ILE A 486 -1.37 15.19 9.99
N VAL A 487 -0.74 14.03 10.20
CA VAL A 487 -1.43 12.83 10.71
C VAL A 487 -2.07 13.12 12.07
N MET A 488 -1.37 13.75 13.00
CA MET A 488 -1.92 14.11 14.31
C MET A 488 -3.03 15.14 14.18
N GLN A 489 -2.84 16.22 13.44
CA GLN A 489 -3.85 17.27 13.27
C GLN A 489 -5.16 16.73 12.69
N THR A 490 -5.08 15.77 11.75
CA THR A 490 -6.26 15.18 11.12
C THR A 490 -6.96 14.11 11.98
N ASN A 491 -6.30 13.60 13.02
CA ASN A 491 -6.84 12.51 13.87
C ASN A 491 -7.11 12.95 15.32
N ASP A 492 -6.20 13.70 15.93
CA ASP A 492 -6.33 14.22 17.29
C ASP A 492 -7.25 15.46 17.37
N SER A 493 -7.68 16.00 16.23
CA SER A 493 -8.82 16.93 16.15
C SER A 493 -10.10 16.27 15.66
N TYR A 494 -10.11 14.95 15.45
CA TYR A 494 -11.31 14.26 15.00
C TYR A 494 -12.34 14.22 16.12
N ALA A 495 -13.38 15.05 15.99
CA ALA A 495 -14.35 15.33 17.05
C ALA A 495 -14.94 14.07 17.69
N SER A 496 -15.25 13.04 16.90
CA SER A 496 -15.79 11.78 17.41
C SER A 496 -14.79 11.01 18.28
N LEU A 497 -13.52 10.93 17.90
CA LEU A 497 -12.51 10.28 18.74
C LEU A 497 -12.23 11.10 20.00
N MET A 498 -12.14 12.43 19.87
CA MET A 498 -11.91 13.32 21.00
C MET A 498 -13.08 13.31 22.00
N GLU A 499 -14.32 13.17 21.52
CA GLU A 499 -15.48 12.94 22.38
C GLU A 499 -15.30 11.64 23.18
N MET A 500 -14.88 10.53 22.54
CA MET A 500 -14.61 9.28 23.25
C MET A 500 -13.48 9.42 24.28
N LYS A 501 -12.37 10.09 23.94
CA LYS A 501 -11.26 10.33 24.86
C LYS A 501 -11.70 11.18 26.07
N SER A 502 -12.46 12.24 25.83
CA SER A 502 -13.00 13.12 26.88
C SER A 502 -13.94 12.36 27.83
N LEU A 503 -14.87 11.56 27.28
CA LEU A 503 -15.73 10.69 28.06
C LEU A 503 -14.93 9.68 28.87
N TRP A 504 -13.88 9.10 28.28
CA TRP A 504 -13.04 8.13 28.98
C TRP A 504 -12.32 8.76 30.18
N LEU A 505 -11.75 9.95 29.98
CA LEU A 505 -11.08 10.71 31.03
C LEU A 505 -12.05 11.11 32.16
N SER A 506 -13.29 11.49 31.85
CA SER A 506 -14.30 11.80 32.86
C SER A 506 -14.68 10.57 33.70
N ALA A 507 -14.62 9.37 33.11
CA ALA A 507 -14.93 8.10 33.77
C ALA A 507 -13.72 7.40 34.43
N ARG A 508 -12.52 8.01 34.47
CA ARG A 508 -11.28 7.35 35.00
C ARG A 508 -11.38 6.86 36.45
N HIS A 509 -12.27 7.46 37.23
CA HIS A 509 -12.54 7.13 38.62
C HIS A 509 -13.49 5.92 38.77
N ILE A 510 -14.26 5.58 37.72
CA ILE A 510 -15.15 4.42 37.69
C ILE A 510 -14.32 3.19 37.32
N LYS A 511 -14.12 2.30 38.29
CA LYS A 511 -13.30 1.09 38.13
C LYS A 511 -14.11 -0.14 37.72
N PRO A 512 -15.28 -0.44 38.33
CA PRO A 512 -16.03 -1.66 37.99
C PRO A 512 -16.48 -1.66 36.54
N PHE A 513 -16.25 -2.76 35.84
CA PHE A 513 -16.46 -2.85 34.39
C PHE A 513 -17.93 -2.57 33.99
N HIS A 514 -18.91 -3.16 34.70
CA HIS A 514 -20.32 -2.93 34.40
C HIS A 514 -20.79 -1.50 34.71
N GLU A 515 -20.19 -0.83 35.69
CA GLU A 515 -20.45 0.59 35.96
C GLU A 515 -19.86 1.49 34.88
N ARG A 516 -18.66 1.17 34.38
CA ARG A 516 -18.09 1.84 33.20
C ARG A 516 -19.00 1.66 31.98
N LEU A 517 -19.47 0.44 31.74
CA LEU A 517 -20.36 0.14 30.63
C LEU A 517 -21.68 0.90 30.74
N ASP A 518 -22.28 0.98 31.93
CA ASP A 518 -23.45 1.80 32.19
C ASP A 518 -23.18 3.28 31.91
N TYR A 519 -22.08 3.82 32.43
CA TYR A 519 -21.70 5.22 32.25
C TYR A 519 -21.60 5.59 30.76
N PHE A 520 -20.80 4.84 29.99
CA PHE A 520 -20.56 5.15 28.58
C PHE A 520 -21.79 4.93 27.70
N SER A 521 -22.53 3.85 27.94
CA SER A 521 -23.75 3.59 27.16
C SER A 521 -24.85 4.60 27.48
N LYS A 522 -24.92 5.12 28.71
CA LYS A 522 -25.83 6.20 29.13
C LYS A 522 -25.43 7.56 28.55
N ALA A 523 -24.13 7.87 28.51
CA ALA A 523 -23.61 9.13 27.96
C ALA A 523 -24.01 9.37 26.49
N MET A 524 -24.35 8.31 25.76
CA MET A 524 -24.78 8.39 24.36
C MET A 524 -26.31 8.44 24.18
N ILE A 525 -27.13 8.48 25.24
CA ILE A 525 -28.58 8.69 25.11
C ILE A 525 -28.84 10.01 24.38
N GLY A 526 -29.78 10.00 23.42
CA GLY A 526 -30.07 11.14 22.54
C GLY A 526 -29.19 11.22 21.29
N LYS A 527 -28.12 10.42 21.16
CA LYS A 527 -27.32 10.38 19.93
C LYS A 527 -28.18 9.92 18.74
N PRO A 528 -28.18 10.64 17.60
CA PRO A 528 -28.96 10.29 16.43
C PRO A 528 -28.71 8.88 15.90
N TYR A 529 -29.76 8.25 15.34
CA TYR A 529 -29.66 6.96 14.68
C TYR A 529 -29.29 7.12 13.20
N LEU A 530 -28.26 6.39 12.74
CA LEU A 530 -27.89 6.28 11.33
C LEU A 530 -27.56 4.83 10.98
N LEU A 531 -28.32 4.21 10.06
CA LEU A 531 -28.24 2.77 9.75
C LEU A 531 -26.82 2.29 9.41
N ALA A 532 -26.06 3.08 8.67
CA ALA A 532 -24.68 2.78 8.34
C ALA A 532 -23.81 3.94 8.84
N ALA A 533 -23.45 3.88 10.12
CA ALA A 533 -22.65 4.89 10.81
C ALA A 533 -21.14 4.57 10.81
N MET A 534 -20.75 3.40 10.31
CA MET A 534 -19.38 2.87 10.30
C MET A 534 -18.85 2.74 8.87
N GLY A 535 -17.53 2.87 8.71
CA GLY A 535 -16.79 2.44 7.53
C GLY A 535 -15.37 2.01 7.85
N GLU A 536 -14.65 1.60 6.81
CA GLU A 536 -13.23 1.22 6.83
C GLU A 536 -12.33 2.36 6.33
N SER A 537 -12.88 3.59 6.22
CA SER A 537 -12.22 4.70 5.53
C SER A 537 -11.83 4.28 4.09
N TYR A 538 -10.73 4.80 3.57
CA TYR A 538 -10.20 4.48 2.24
C TYR A 538 -9.59 3.07 2.12
N LEU A 539 -9.34 2.38 3.25
CA LEU A 539 -8.75 1.04 3.23
C LEU A 539 -9.66 0.03 2.53
N ASP A 540 -10.97 0.31 2.49
CA ASP A 540 -11.95 -0.47 1.77
C ASP A 540 -12.75 0.38 0.77
N THR A 541 -13.05 -0.20 -0.39
CA THR A 541 -13.83 0.43 -1.45
C THR A 541 -15.35 0.26 -1.26
N ILE A 542 -15.78 -0.51 -0.25
CA ILE A 542 -17.18 -0.86 -0.02
C ILE A 542 -17.89 0.16 0.89
N GLU A 543 -17.29 0.56 2.01
CA GLU A 543 -17.86 1.51 2.97
C GLU A 543 -16.84 2.58 3.43
N ASN A 544 -16.85 3.72 2.73
CA ASN A 544 -15.91 4.83 2.92
C ASN A 544 -16.26 5.81 4.07
N LYS A 545 -16.97 5.33 5.09
CA LYS A 545 -17.37 6.14 6.25
C LYS A 545 -16.25 6.21 7.30
N PRO A 546 -16.35 7.14 8.26
CA PRO A 546 -15.35 7.28 9.31
C PRO A 546 -15.12 5.97 10.09
N LEU A 547 -13.88 5.80 10.57
CA LEU A 547 -13.49 4.66 11.39
C LEU A 547 -14.07 4.74 12.81
N VAL A 548 -14.45 5.93 13.26
CA VAL A 548 -15.12 6.20 14.54
C VAL A 548 -16.23 7.21 14.26
N ASN A 549 -17.43 7.08 14.83
CA ASN A 549 -18.50 8.05 14.61
C ASN A 549 -19.37 8.17 15.85
N MET A 550 -19.30 9.32 16.51
CA MET A 550 -20.08 9.67 17.70
C MET A 550 -21.19 10.68 17.39
N ASP A 551 -21.26 11.23 16.17
CA ASP A 551 -22.35 12.11 15.74
C ASP A 551 -23.65 11.33 15.54
N SER A 552 -23.52 10.07 15.12
CA SER A 552 -24.64 9.15 14.98
C SER A 552 -24.20 7.70 15.09
N VAL A 553 -25.10 6.83 15.52
CA VAL A 553 -24.82 5.41 15.73
C VAL A 553 -25.94 4.54 15.17
N ASN A 554 -25.62 3.29 14.81
CA ASN A 554 -26.62 2.23 14.71
C ASN A 554 -26.56 1.36 15.95
N CYS A 555 -27.36 0.29 16.00
CA CYS A 555 -27.43 -0.59 17.16
C CYS A 555 -26.11 -1.31 17.48
N VAL A 556 -25.33 -1.67 16.46
CA VAL A 556 -24.04 -2.36 16.63
C VAL A 556 -22.96 -1.36 17.01
N THR A 557 -22.81 -0.26 16.26
CA THR A 557 -21.77 0.73 16.55
C THR A 557 -21.98 1.36 17.93
N TYR A 558 -23.22 1.61 18.34
CA TYR A 558 -23.56 2.04 19.69
C TYR A 558 -22.97 1.11 20.77
N LEU A 559 -23.15 -0.20 20.59
CA LEU A 559 -22.67 -1.22 21.53
C LEU A 559 -21.14 -1.31 21.52
N GLU A 560 -20.53 -1.25 20.34
CA GLU A 560 -19.07 -1.29 20.16
C GLU A 560 -18.36 -0.08 20.75
N HIS A 561 -18.87 1.14 20.55
CA HIS A 561 -18.24 2.36 21.08
C HIS A 561 -18.27 2.35 22.62
N ALA A 562 -19.42 2.03 23.23
CA ALA A 562 -19.52 1.92 24.68
C ALA A 562 -18.61 0.83 25.26
N LEU A 563 -18.55 -0.34 24.60
CA LEU A 563 -17.68 -1.43 25.02
C LEU A 563 -16.20 -1.07 24.89
N ALA A 564 -15.81 -0.40 23.80
CA ALA A 564 -14.43 0.05 23.60
C ALA A 564 -13.99 1.02 24.70
N MET A 565 -14.81 2.02 25.03
CA MET A 565 -14.50 2.96 26.13
C MET A 565 -14.47 2.27 27.50
N ALA A 566 -15.38 1.30 27.73
CA ALA A 566 -15.39 0.55 28.97
C ALA A 566 -14.14 -0.32 29.15
N ARG A 567 -13.61 -0.89 28.06
CA ARG A 567 -12.46 -1.82 28.07
C ARG A 567 -11.09 -1.18 27.83
N ALA A 568 -11.02 0.01 27.26
CA ALA A 568 -9.74 0.67 26.96
C ALA A 568 -8.95 0.92 28.25
N ALA A 569 -7.65 0.62 28.22
CA ALA A 569 -6.75 0.78 29.37
C ALA A 569 -6.46 2.26 29.66
N ASP A 570 -6.41 3.05 28.59
CA ASP A 570 -6.21 4.50 28.54
C ASP A 570 -6.97 5.08 27.34
N GLU A 571 -7.08 6.41 27.28
CA GLU A 571 -7.76 7.17 26.23
C GLU A 571 -7.16 6.95 24.83
N ASP A 572 -5.86 6.69 24.73
CA ASP A 572 -5.17 6.48 23.45
C ASP A 572 -5.40 5.06 22.92
N SER A 573 -5.65 4.10 23.81
CA SER A 573 -5.94 2.70 23.48
C SER A 573 -7.38 2.45 22.99
N ILE A 574 -8.27 3.46 23.06
CA ILE A 574 -9.70 3.32 22.68
C ILE A 574 -9.84 2.82 21.25
N PHE A 575 -9.15 3.45 20.30
CA PHE A 575 -9.32 3.12 18.89
C PHE A 575 -8.80 1.72 18.55
N ASN A 576 -7.62 1.35 19.04
CA ASN A 576 -7.08 -0.01 18.89
C ASN A 576 -8.01 -1.05 19.56
N THR A 577 -8.62 -0.73 20.70
CA THR A 577 -9.62 -1.59 21.35
C THR A 577 -10.85 -1.76 20.46
N LEU A 578 -11.38 -0.67 19.91
CA LEU A 578 -12.52 -0.66 19.00
C LEU A 578 -12.27 -1.48 17.73
N GLN A 579 -11.10 -1.34 17.12
CA GLN A 579 -10.71 -2.14 15.95
C GLN A 579 -10.74 -3.64 16.24
N ARG A 580 -10.16 -4.07 17.36
CA ARG A 580 -10.11 -5.49 17.72
C ARG A 580 -11.49 -6.06 18.09
N ILE A 581 -12.40 -5.20 18.55
CA ILE A 581 -13.82 -5.56 18.73
C ILE A 581 -14.48 -5.81 17.37
N ARG A 582 -14.33 -4.87 16.42
CA ARG A 582 -15.00 -4.87 15.11
C ARG A 582 -14.48 -5.90 14.11
N TYR A 583 -13.16 -6.11 14.09
CA TYR A 583 -12.49 -6.83 13.00
C TYR A 583 -11.76 -8.07 13.51
N TYR A 584 -11.77 -9.14 12.71
CA TYR A 584 -10.91 -10.29 12.95
C TYR A 584 -9.45 -9.87 12.90
N LYS A 585 -8.70 -10.20 13.97
CA LYS A 585 -7.29 -9.81 14.18
C LYS A 585 -7.03 -8.29 14.18
N GLY A 586 -8.08 -7.45 14.21
CA GLY A 586 -7.94 -6.00 14.10
C GLY A 586 -7.61 -5.48 12.69
N ILE A 587 -7.74 -6.30 11.64
CA ILE A 587 -7.46 -5.89 10.27
C ILE A 587 -8.66 -5.09 9.74
N ILE A 588 -8.46 -3.81 9.45
CA ILE A 588 -9.51 -2.90 8.99
C ILE A 588 -9.76 -3.10 7.50
N ASP A 589 -10.66 -4.02 7.18
CA ASP A 589 -11.30 -4.15 5.88
C ASP A 589 -12.67 -4.83 6.06
N PHE A 590 -13.53 -4.72 5.04
CA PHE A 590 -14.87 -5.26 5.04
C PHE A 590 -14.85 -6.79 5.07
N ALA A 591 -13.83 -7.45 4.50
CA ALA A 591 -13.69 -8.91 4.52
C ALA A 591 -13.41 -9.48 5.93
N HIS A 592 -12.72 -8.70 6.76
CA HIS A 592 -12.36 -9.01 8.14
C HIS A 592 -13.33 -8.40 9.16
N ARG A 593 -14.27 -7.54 8.76
CA ARG A 593 -15.33 -7.05 9.64
C ARG A 593 -16.23 -8.21 10.09
N LYS A 594 -16.64 -8.18 11.35
CA LYS A 594 -17.67 -9.06 11.90
C LYS A 594 -19.04 -8.51 11.50
N HIS A 595 -19.79 -9.24 10.66
CA HIS A 595 -21.05 -8.75 10.08
C HIS A 595 -22.29 -9.28 10.78
N TYR A 596 -22.19 -10.45 11.41
CA TYR A 596 -23.31 -11.11 12.10
C TYR A 596 -23.14 -11.04 13.62
N MET A 597 -24.12 -10.51 14.34
CA MET A 597 -23.96 -10.14 15.75
C MET A 597 -23.65 -11.34 16.64
N ILE A 598 -24.39 -12.44 16.50
CA ILE A 598 -24.14 -13.63 17.30
C ILE A 598 -23.05 -14.47 16.65
N VAL A 599 -23.16 -14.74 15.35
CA VAL A 599 -22.28 -15.69 14.66
C VAL A 599 -20.83 -15.19 14.56
N ASP A 600 -20.61 -13.89 14.34
CA ASP A 600 -19.28 -13.30 14.19
C ASP A 600 -18.80 -12.55 15.44
N TRP A 601 -19.71 -11.81 16.08
CA TRP A 601 -19.36 -10.84 17.11
C TRP A 601 -19.42 -11.39 18.54
N VAL A 602 -20.43 -12.18 18.91
CA VAL A 602 -20.51 -12.85 20.22
C VAL A 602 -19.79 -14.19 20.22
N ASN A 603 -20.09 -15.09 19.28
CA ASN A 603 -19.56 -16.45 19.28
C ASN A 603 -18.04 -16.45 18.99
N GLY A 604 -17.28 -17.17 19.82
CA GLY A 604 -15.81 -17.25 19.67
C GLY A 604 -15.08 -15.93 19.92
N SER A 605 -15.78 -14.92 20.45
CA SER A 605 -15.22 -13.62 20.80
C SER A 605 -14.66 -13.63 22.21
N LYS A 606 -13.56 -12.93 22.43
CA LYS A 606 -13.03 -12.65 23.78
C LYS A 606 -13.72 -11.48 24.47
N TYR A 607 -14.72 -10.88 23.82
CA TYR A 607 -15.38 -9.65 24.27
C TYR A 607 -16.79 -9.90 24.81
N ALA A 608 -17.45 -10.97 24.36
CA ALA A 608 -18.79 -11.31 24.77
C ALA A 608 -19.03 -12.82 24.70
N ARG A 609 -20.00 -13.30 25.48
CA ARG A 609 -20.43 -14.70 25.47
C ARG A 609 -21.92 -14.80 25.72
N VAL A 610 -22.61 -15.69 25.01
CA VAL A 610 -24.04 -15.96 25.23
C VAL A 610 -24.26 -16.42 26.67
N LEU A 611 -25.25 -15.82 27.34
CA LEU A 611 -25.71 -16.21 28.67
C LEU A 611 -26.82 -17.25 28.52
N PRO A 612 -26.62 -18.50 28.95
CA PRO A 612 -27.67 -19.50 28.94
C PRO A 612 -28.77 -19.12 29.92
N LEU A 613 -30.03 -19.14 29.48
CA LEU A 613 -31.18 -18.86 30.32
C LEU A 613 -32.06 -20.11 30.49
N PRO A 614 -32.73 -20.26 31.65
CA PRO A 614 -33.75 -21.28 31.82
C PRO A 614 -34.83 -21.17 30.74
N GLY A 615 -35.03 -22.25 29.98
CA GLY A 615 -36.02 -22.31 28.92
C GLY A 615 -35.55 -21.89 27.53
N ASP A 616 -34.25 -21.64 27.36
CA ASP A 616 -33.62 -21.48 26.05
C ASP A 616 -33.94 -22.64 25.09
N THR A 617 -33.95 -22.33 23.80
CA THR A 617 -33.94 -23.29 22.71
C THR A 617 -32.69 -23.07 21.86
N ILE A 618 -32.31 -24.08 21.07
CA ILE A 618 -31.22 -23.99 20.10
C ILE A 618 -31.78 -24.29 18.72
N ILE A 619 -31.43 -23.45 17.75
CA ILE A 619 -31.68 -23.69 16.34
C ILE A 619 -30.35 -23.65 15.57
N GLN A 620 -30.26 -24.41 14.49
CA GLN A 620 -29.12 -24.34 13.59
C GLN A 620 -29.40 -23.33 12.47
N ARG A 621 -28.46 -22.43 12.21
CA ARG A 621 -28.52 -21.51 11.06
C ARG A 621 -27.22 -21.46 10.30
N THR A 622 -27.33 -21.44 8.98
CA THR A 622 -26.20 -21.21 8.08
C THR A 622 -26.30 -19.79 7.52
N MET A 623 -25.37 -18.91 7.91
CA MET A 623 -25.34 -17.55 7.39
C MET A 623 -24.82 -17.55 5.95
N PRO A 624 -25.51 -16.92 4.99
CA PRO A 624 -25.13 -16.95 3.58
C PRO A 624 -23.96 -16.01 3.28
N LYS A 625 -22.81 -16.20 3.96
CA LYS A 625 -21.66 -15.30 3.85
C LYS A 625 -21.06 -15.33 2.46
N LYS A 626 -21.00 -16.48 1.79
CA LYS A 626 -20.51 -16.55 0.40
C LYS A 626 -21.31 -15.64 -0.53
N GLU A 627 -22.64 -15.71 -0.46
CA GLU A 627 -23.53 -14.84 -1.25
C GLU A 627 -23.36 -13.37 -0.87
N PHE A 628 -23.33 -13.08 0.44
CA PHE A 628 -23.16 -11.72 0.97
C PHE A 628 -21.85 -11.06 0.51
N PHE A 629 -20.71 -11.75 0.62
CA PHE A 629 -19.41 -11.23 0.20
C PHE A 629 -19.29 -11.15 -1.32
N LYS A 630 -19.83 -12.14 -2.06
CA LYS A 630 -19.85 -12.11 -3.53
C LYS A 630 -20.61 -10.89 -4.06
N ALA A 631 -21.71 -10.51 -3.41
CA ALA A 631 -22.46 -9.29 -3.75
C ALA A 631 -21.66 -7.99 -3.53
N LYS A 632 -20.53 -8.06 -2.82
CA LYS A 632 -19.58 -6.95 -2.60
C LYS A 632 -18.29 -7.11 -3.39
N GLY A 633 -18.22 -8.06 -4.33
CA GLY A 633 -17.02 -8.32 -5.13
C GLY A 633 -15.92 -9.08 -4.37
N ILE A 634 -16.21 -9.61 -3.17
CA ILE A 634 -15.24 -10.35 -2.36
C ILE A 634 -15.47 -11.85 -2.54
N THR A 635 -14.43 -12.58 -2.95
CA THR A 635 -14.49 -14.05 -3.06
C THR A 635 -14.07 -14.71 -1.76
N ARG A 636 -14.96 -15.50 -1.16
CA ARG A 636 -14.71 -16.22 0.08
C ARG A 636 -14.48 -17.71 -0.19
N LYS A 637 -13.32 -18.24 0.20
CA LYS A 637 -12.96 -19.65 -0.02
C LYS A 637 -13.66 -20.62 0.96
N ARG A 638 -13.86 -20.19 2.21
CA ARG A 638 -14.44 -21.03 3.26
C ARG A 638 -15.94 -21.23 3.04
N ASP A 639 -16.42 -22.46 3.26
CA ASP A 639 -17.84 -22.81 3.24
C ASP A 639 -18.63 -22.13 4.37
N ASP A 640 -19.93 -21.94 4.09
CA ASP A 640 -20.87 -21.41 5.06
C ASP A 640 -21.34 -22.57 5.95
N GLU A 641 -20.79 -22.63 7.16
CA GLU A 641 -21.06 -23.71 8.11
C GLU A 641 -22.30 -23.42 8.98
N PRO A 642 -23.12 -24.45 9.30
CA PRO A 642 -24.18 -24.33 10.30
C PRO A 642 -23.62 -23.90 11.66
N THR A 643 -24.31 -22.98 12.33
CA THR A 643 -23.96 -22.49 13.66
C THR A 643 -25.17 -22.60 14.60
N ASP A 644 -24.93 -23.08 15.81
CA ASP A 644 -25.92 -23.08 16.88
C ASP A 644 -26.27 -21.64 17.30
N LEU A 645 -27.53 -21.30 17.19
CA LEU A 645 -28.13 -20.07 17.71
C LEU A 645 -29.02 -20.43 18.90
N ARG A 646 -28.45 -20.30 20.10
CA ARG A 646 -29.18 -20.43 21.37
C ARG A 646 -29.91 -19.14 21.69
N TYR A 647 -31.21 -19.21 21.97
CA TYR A 647 -32.02 -18.05 22.34
C TYR A 647 -33.22 -18.41 23.24
N LEU A 648 -33.72 -17.44 24.00
CA LEU A 648 -34.92 -17.56 24.81
C LEU A 648 -36.16 -17.23 23.96
N PRO A 649 -37.11 -18.18 23.78
CA PRO A 649 -38.34 -17.94 23.02
C PRO A 649 -39.15 -16.74 23.54
N TYR A 650 -39.82 -16.03 22.64
CA TYR A 650 -40.52 -14.77 22.93
C TYR A 650 -41.43 -14.84 24.17
N ASP A 651 -42.30 -15.83 24.28
CA ASP A 651 -43.26 -15.91 25.40
C ASP A 651 -42.54 -16.09 26.75
N LYS A 652 -41.44 -16.85 26.76
CA LYS A 652 -40.61 -17.03 27.95
C LYS A 652 -39.81 -15.78 28.27
N ALA A 653 -39.31 -15.09 27.25
CA ALA A 653 -38.64 -13.80 27.41
C ALA A 653 -39.58 -12.74 28.01
N MET A 654 -40.83 -12.67 27.56
CA MET A 654 -41.84 -11.78 28.15
C MET A 654 -42.06 -12.05 29.63
N VAL A 655 -42.24 -13.32 30.02
CA VAL A 655 -42.40 -13.71 31.43
C VAL A 655 -41.18 -13.33 32.26
N LEU A 656 -39.97 -13.63 31.77
CA LEU A 656 -38.74 -13.37 32.50
C LEU A 656 -38.48 -11.86 32.66
N MET A 657 -38.67 -11.07 31.60
CA MET A 657 -38.39 -9.63 31.61
C MET A 657 -39.47 -8.80 32.30
N SER A 658 -40.63 -9.39 32.63
CA SER A 658 -41.70 -8.74 33.40
C SER A 658 -41.52 -8.82 34.92
N ARG A 659 -40.38 -9.37 35.39
CA ARG A 659 -40.06 -9.48 36.81
C ARG A 659 -38.97 -8.49 37.19
N ALA A 660 -39.04 -7.97 38.42
CA ALA A 660 -37.96 -7.17 38.97
C ALA A 660 -36.69 -8.03 39.07
N TYR A 661 -35.54 -7.44 38.74
CA TYR A 661 -34.27 -8.14 38.77
C TYR A 661 -33.74 -8.25 40.20
N GLU A 662 -33.41 -9.45 40.65
CA GLU A 662 -33.01 -9.74 42.04
C GLU A 662 -31.49 -9.85 42.23
N GLY A 663 -30.71 -9.88 41.14
CA GLY A 663 -29.25 -10.01 41.19
C GLY A 663 -28.51 -8.69 41.44
N PRO A 664 -27.17 -8.73 41.53
CA PRO A 664 -26.34 -7.52 41.66
C PRO A 664 -26.42 -6.68 40.38
N PHE A 665 -26.24 -5.37 40.52
CA PHE A 665 -26.24 -4.44 39.39
C PHE A 665 -25.31 -4.93 38.27
N THR A 666 -25.85 -4.99 37.06
CA THR A 666 -25.07 -5.37 35.89
C THR A 666 -25.64 -4.76 34.61
N VAL A 667 -24.81 -4.75 33.58
CA VAL A 667 -25.19 -4.39 32.22
C VAL A 667 -24.80 -5.56 31.32
N VAL A 668 -25.81 -6.13 30.67
CA VAL A 668 -25.65 -7.22 29.70
C VAL A 668 -26.05 -6.76 28.32
N GLY A 669 -25.66 -7.49 27.29
CA GLY A 669 -26.10 -7.26 25.93
C GLY A 669 -27.35 -8.06 25.62
N ILE A 670 -28.16 -7.56 24.70
CA ILE A 670 -29.34 -8.25 24.17
C ILE A 670 -29.34 -8.18 22.65
N ALA A 671 -29.64 -9.30 22.00
CA ALA A 671 -29.90 -9.35 20.57
C ALA A 671 -31.28 -9.93 20.28
N PHE A 672 -31.99 -9.35 19.32
CA PHE A 672 -33.36 -9.73 18.95
C PHE A 672 -33.32 -10.64 17.73
N VAL A 673 -33.63 -11.92 17.93
CA VAL A 673 -33.49 -12.97 16.90
C VAL A 673 -34.32 -12.61 15.67
N ALA A 674 -33.74 -12.80 14.49
CA ALA A 674 -34.43 -12.53 13.24
C ALA A 674 -35.37 -13.68 12.86
N LYS A 675 -36.52 -13.38 12.24
CA LYS A 675 -37.34 -14.41 11.57
C LYS A 675 -36.68 -14.94 10.31
N SER A 676 -35.99 -14.07 9.57
CA SER A 676 -35.23 -14.46 8.39
C SER A 676 -34.08 -15.38 8.79
N GLU A 677 -33.84 -16.42 8.00
CA GLU A 677 -32.68 -17.31 8.16
C GLU A 677 -31.40 -16.72 7.58
N LYS A 678 -31.50 -15.65 6.78
CA LYS A 678 -30.34 -14.98 6.14
C LYS A 678 -29.54 -14.08 7.09
N ILE A 679 -30.08 -13.78 8.27
CA ILE A 679 -29.45 -12.99 9.33
C ILE A 679 -29.73 -13.66 10.69
N ASP A 680 -28.85 -13.45 11.67
CA ASP A 680 -29.03 -14.01 13.00
C ASP A 680 -29.95 -13.14 13.86
N VAL A 681 -29.76 -11.82 13.82
CA VAL A 681 -30.51 -10.85 14.64
C VAL A 681 -30.91 -9.63 13.82
N THR A 682 -32.03 -9.02 14.19
CA THR A 682 -32.54 -7.80 13.54
C THR A 682 -32.11 -6.52 14.25
N HIS A 683 -31.76 -6.63 15.55
CA HIS A 683 -31.46 -5.48 16.39
C HIS A 683 -30.67 -5.92 17.63
N THR A 684 -29.94 -5.00 18.25
CA THR A 684 -29.15 -5.24 19.48
C THR A 684 -29.14 -4.01 20.40
N GLY A 685 -28.77 -4.20 21.67
CA GLY A 685 -28.64 -3.13 22.65
C GLY A 685 -28.06 -3.60 23.97
N PHE A 686 -28.12 -2.74 24.98
CA PHE A 686 -27.81 -3.08 26.38
C PHE A 686 -29.09 -3.32 27.16
N VAL A 687 -29.05 -4.25 28.12
CA VAL A 687 -30.05 -4.38 29.18
C VAL A 687 -29.40 -3.98 30.49
N VAL A 688 -29.94 -2.95 31.11
CA VAL A 688 -29.50 -2.45 32.41
C VAL A 688 -30.35 -3.13 33.48
N LEU A 689 -29.69 -3.91 34.33
CA LEU A 689 -30.32 -4.74 35.36
C LEU A 689 -29.98 -4.15 36.73
N ARG A 690 -30.96 -3.53 37.38
CA ARG A 690 -30.83 -2.91 38.71
C ARG A 690 -31.60 -3.72 39.74
N PRO A 691 -31.02 -3.98 40.93
CA PRO A 691 -31.71 -4.72 41.99
C PRO A 691 -33.08 -4.10 42.31
N GLY A 692 -34.13 -4.92 42.32
CA GLY A 692 -35.50 -4.52 42.63
C GLY A 692 -36.22 -3.73 41.53
N GLN A 693 -35.64 -3.56 40.33
CA GLN A 693 -36.25 -2.82 39.23
C GLN A 693 -36.48 -3.69 38.00
N LEU A 694 -37.42 -3.27 37.14
CA LEU A 694 -37.66 -3.92 35.86
C LEU A 694 -36.47 -3.66 34.89
N PRO A 695 -36.06 -4.66 34.08
CA PRO A 695 -35.02 -4.51 33.08
C PRO A 695 -35.26 -3.35 32.11
N GLN A 696 -34.25 -2.50 31.91
CA GLN A 696 -34.31 -1.39 30.97
C GLN A 696 -33.50 -1.70 29.71
N LEU A 697 -34.10 -1.52 28.53
CA LEU A 697 -33.42 -1.61 27.24
C LEU A 697 -32.84 -0.25 26.87
N ARG A 698 -31.52 -0.19 26.70
CA ARG A 698 -30.82 0.97 26.15
C ARG A 698 -30.31 0.64 24.74
N HIS A 699 -30.79 1.34 23.73
CA HIS A 699 -30.48 1.01 22.33
C HIS A 699 -30.56 2.20 21.38
N ALA A 700 -29.80 2.15 20.29
CA ALA A 700 -29.98 3.06 19.15
C ALA A 700 -31.25 2.67 18.35
N SER A 701 -32.28 3.50 18.39
CA SER A 701 -33.60 3.19 17.83
C SER A 701 -33.79 3.80 16.45
N SER A 702 -34.01 2.97 15.43
CA SER A 702 -34.39 3.44 14.09
C SER A 702 -35.78 4.05 14.03
N LEU A 703 -36.65 3.71 15.00
CA LEU A 703 -37.99 4.26 15.12
C LEU A 703 -37.98 5.63 15.79
N GLN A 704 -37.27 5.76 16.92
CA GLN A 704 -37.15 7.02 17.67
C GLN A 704 -36.07 7.95 17.09
N LYS A 705 -35.32 7.48 16.08
CA LYS A 705 -34.23 8.20 15.41
C LYS A 705 -33.07 8.63 16.33
N GLN A 706 -32.95 8.02 17.51
CA GLN A 706 -31.90 8.29 18.48
C GLN A 706 -31.67 7.11 19.43
N VAL A 707 -30.60 7.19 20.23
CA VAL A 707 -30.38 6.30 21.37
C VAL A 707 -31.38 6.63 22.48
N VAL A 708 -32.08 5.62 22.96
CA VAL A 708 -33.10 5.74 24.01
C VAL A 708 -32.92 4.67 25.07
N GLU A 709 -33.45 4.95 26.25
CA GLU A 709 -33.68 3.96 27.31
C GLU A 709 -35.19 3.80 27.51
N VAL A 710 -35.69 2.57 27.44
CA VAL A 710 -37.11 2.23 27.60
C VAL A 710 -37.24 0.95 28.42
N PRO A 711 -38.37 0.71 29.10
CA PRO A 711 -38.64 -0.60 29.70
C PRO A 711 -38.53 -1.71 28.65
N LEU A 712 -37.79 -2.77 28.94
CA LEU A 712 -37.58 -3.86 27.98
C LEU A 712 -38.91 -4.56 27.62
N THR A 713 -39.83 -4.65 28.58
CA THR A 713 -41.20 -5.16 28.38
C THR A 713 -41.95 -4.38 27.31
N ASP A 714 -41.88 -3.06 27.33
CA ASP A 714 -42.59 -2.19 26.37
C ASP A 714 -42.02 -2.37 24.96
N TYR A 715 -40.69 -2.51 24.85
CA TYR A 715 -40.05 -2.82 23.59
C TYR A 715 -40.51 -4.18 23.06
N LEU A 716 -40.49 -5.23 23.89
CA LEU A 716 -40.89 -6.57 23.48
C LEU A 716 -42.38 -6.61 23.08
N GLU A 717 -43.24 -5.89 23.79
CA GLU A 717 -44.67 -5.76 23.45
C GLU A 717 -44.86 -5.08 22.09
N SER A 718 -44.11 -4.00 21.80
CA SER A 718 -44.13 -3.31 20.49
C SER A 718 -43.72 -4.21 19.31
N ARG A 719 -43.13 -5.36 19.63
CA ARG A 719 -42.63 -6.35 18.68
C ARG A 719 -43.35 -7.70 18.76
N ARG A 720 -44.49 -7.77 19.45
CA ARG A 720 -45.33 -8.99 19.50
C ARG A 720 -45.57 -9.56 18.10
N GLY A 721 -45.33 -10.86 17.95
CA GLY A 721 -45.46 -11.57 16.67
C GLY A 721 -44.40 -11.24 15.62
N LYS A 722 -43.41 -10.38 15.90
CA LYS A 722 -42.35 -9.97 14.95
C LYS A 722 -40.98 -10.61 15.21
N LEU A 723 -40.69 -11.05 16.43
CA LEU A 723 -39.45 -11.74 16.78
C LEU A 723 -39.70 -13.17 17.29
N PRO A 724 -38.83 -14.15 16.97
CA PRO A 724 -38.88 -15.48 17.58
C PRO A 724 -38.50 -15.47 19.08
N GLY A 725 -37.61 -14.57 19.49
CA GLY A 725 -37.10 -14.51 20.86
C GLY A 725 -35.87 -13.60 21.00
N ILE A 726 -35.16 -13.73 22.11
CA ILE A 726 -34.00 -12.89 22.45
C ILE A 726 -32.78 -13.73 22.84
N VAL A 727 -31.60 -13.18 22.62
CA VAL A 727 -30.33 -13.69 23.15
C VAL A 727 -29.81 -12.69 24.16
N LEU A 728 -29.59 -13.10 25.40
CA LEU A 728 -28.77 -12.32 26.33
C LEU A 728 -27.31 -12.78 26.24
N PHE A 729 -26.38 -11.83 26.34
CA PHE A 729 -24.95 -12.13 26.37
C PHE A 729 -24.24 -11.22 27.36
N GLU A 730 -23.25 -11.77 28.05
CA GLU A 730 -22.39 -11.00 28.94
C GLU A 730 -21.25 -10.38 28.16
N PHE A 731 -20.80 -9.22 28.62
CA PHE A 731 -19.55 -8.63 28.18
C PHE A 731 -18.44 -9.13 29.08
N ILE A 732 -17.39 -9.70 28.49
CA ILE A 732 -16.25 -10.23 29.23
C ILE A 732 -15.39 -9.04 29.67
N PRO A 733 -14.90 -8.94 30.92
CA PRO A 733 -13.93 -7.93 31.36
C PRO A 733 -12.54 -8.12 30.71
N GLN A 734 -11.63 -7.15 30.89
CA GLN A 734 -10.25 -7.29 30.41
C GLN A 734 -9.45 -8.33 31.20
#